data_AF-A0A849TUR3-F1
#
_entry.id   AF-A0A849TUR3-F1
#
_cell.length_a   1.000
_cell.length_b   1.000
_cell.length_c   1.000
_cell.angle_alpha   90.00
_cell.angle_beta   90.00
_cell.angle_gamma   90.00
#
_symmetry.space_group_name_H-M   'P 1'
#
loop_
_entity.id
_entity.type
_entity.pdbx_description
1 polymer ?
#
loop_
_entity_poly.entity_id
_entity_poly.type
_entity_poly.pdbx_seq_one_letter_code
_entity_poly.pdbx_strand_id
1 'polypeptide(L)'
;MSTLNRWLQQSSKDSFEQQCQQLTNLLRAKEQALETTSHELKVKNAAMQMLEQKIMSSETQSTATQRELTARSERVKALEAEVAAQSKHLTDVEAEGVAARHRVSDLNATIGALANELRGAQQACQNAEQTHEVLKEEVRVLREHITQLNEGLADRDHLRARVEKLESVQDRVHQLEVELSDREAAHRGALQQFEQSLVERNHRISEFDHNMAARIDELRGAQQACQAAEHTQEVLKEEIRVLRDHIAQLNNDLADRDRLRAHLEKLASVQDRVHQLEVELSNREVVHRGALQQFEQSLVERDGRISEFNMSAIAQLDELRGAQQACQAAEHTQEVLKEENRVLRDHIAQLNEGLADRDRLRAEVEKLAKVRDRVHQLEVELSDREAAHRGTLKQFEQSLAERDRRISKFDMNAAAQTDKLHEAQQACRTAEQAQEVLKEEVRVLRDHIAQLNEGLADRDRLRAEVEKLAKVRDRVHQLEVELSDREAAHRGTLQQVEQSLAERDGQISELNRSAVAQLDEIRVAQLAYQDAEHAQEVLKEDIQVLHNRIAQLNEDLADRDRLRTQLKKLESVQGRVHQLEVELSDREAVHRGTNKQLEQSLAERDRRISKFDANAAAQTEKLHEAQQASRTAEQAQEVLKEEIRVLREHIAQLNEGLADRDRLRAHLKKLESLQGRVHQLEVELSDREAAHRGTLKQIEKTLAERDRRIEELVPTANLLREKGTELKEWEKKYARTVQEHKSEVAQLQEQCAAQERLREQLLLNEQQLQGRDEQMANLNRQLQDLQAERQNLAQTVQSIPGKDEQIDRLQQRLKELRGTLRDKAVPAKAAPTKEGPREARQKGAEPNTSAGQPKVTKNKQEDDLKKIHGIGQAIAQTLHKLGTHTFIQIARWKPEDIEKIAKKLETDPERIKREKWIADAKKQHYQKYGERL
;
A
#
# COMPACT_ATOMS: atom_id res chain seq x y z
N MET A 1 11.63 -117.62 204.82
CA MET A 1 12.77 -116.97 205.51
C MET A 1 12.45 -115.48 205.60
N SER A 2 12.36 -114.82 206.75
CA SER A 2 13.19 -114.82 207.97
C SER A 2 14.44 -113.91 207.95
N THR A 3 14.49 -112.99 206.99
CA THR A 3 15.33 -111.77 207.02
C THR A 3 14.57 -110.62 206.32
N LEU A 4 14.44 -109.41 206.87
CA LEU A 4 14.75 -108.99 208.24
C LEU A 4 13.86 -107.81 208.70
N ASN A 5 12.55 -108.06 208.79
CA ASN A 5 11.82 -108.01 210.06
C ASN A 5 12.04 -106.79 211.00
N ARG A 6 12.13 -105.56 210.47
CA ARG A 6 12.29 -104.32 211.28
C ARG A 6 11.55 -103.08 210.73
N TRP A 7 10.44 -103.28 210.00
CA TRP A 7 9.48 -102.21 209.67
C TRP A 7 8.03 -102.71 209.78
N LEU A 8 7.75 -103.35 210.91
CA LEU A 8 6.43 -103.82 211.30
C LEU A 8 5.58 -102.66 211.85
N GLN A 9 4.26 -102.74 211.59
CA GLN A 9 3.18 -101.92 212.18
C GLN A 9 3.08 -100.44 211.76
N GLN A 10 2.35 -100.14 210.66
CA GLN A 10 1.12 -99.28 210.60
C GLN A 10 0.84 -98.68 209.20
N SER A 11 -0.46 -98.49 208.85
CA SER A 11 -1.00 -97.91 207.59
C SER A 11 -0.76 -98.73 206.29
N SER A 12 -1.48 -98.60 205.18
CA SER A 12 -2.88 -98.19 204.83
C SER A 12 -3.22 -98.83 203.45
N LYS A 13 -4.50 -98.96 203.03
CA LYS A 13 -4.86 -99.78 201.84
C LYS A 13 -5.72 -99.12 200.73
N ASP A 14 -6.47 -98.06 201.00
CA ASP A 14 -7.55 -97.61 200.09
C ASP A 14 -7.06 -96.78 198.88
N SER A 15 -5.76 -96.47 198.78
CA SER A 15 -5.22 -95.51 197.82
C SER A 15 -5.09 -96.02 196.37
N PHE A 16 -5.22 -97.33 196.11
CA PHE A 16 -4.86 -97.92 194.81
C PHE A 16 -6.02 -97.92 193.80
N GLU A 17 -7.24 -98.18 194.27
CA GLU A 17 -8.40 -98.46 193.42
C GLU A 17 -8.90 -97.20 192.69
N GLN A 18 -8.72 -96.03 193.30
CA GLN A 18 -9.14 -94.73 192.76
C GLN A 18 -8.33 -94.30 191.52
N GLN A 19 -7.10 -94.81 191.34
CA GLN A 19 -6.20 -94.44 190.23
C GLN A 19 -6.62 -95.09 188.91
N CYS A 20 -7.08 -96.35 188.94
CA CYS A 20 -7.52 -97.10 187.76
C CYS A 20 -8.72 -96.44 187.05
N GLN A 21 -9.64 -95.85 187.82
CA GLN A 21 -10.84 -95.23 187.26
C GLN A 21 -10.53 -93.96 186.46
N GLN A 22 -9.49 -93.20 186.84
CA GLN A 22 -9.07 -91.98 186.14
C GLN A 22 -8.47 -92.28 184.77
N LEU A 23 -7.60 -93.31 184.66
CA LEU A 23 -6.99 -93.72 183.39
C LEU A 23 -8.03 -94.14 182.34
N THR A 24 -9.06 -94.88 182.77
CA THR A 24 -10.15 -95.35 181.88
C THR A 24 -10.92 -94.19 181.23
N ASN A 25 -11.21 -93.13 181.97
CA ASN A 25 -11.88 -91.94 181.43
C ASN A 25 -10.99 -91.13 180.48
N LEU A 26 -9.68 -91.09 180.76
CA LEU A 26 -8.69 -90.38 179.93
C LEU A 26 -8.52 -91.05 178.56
N LEU A 27 -8.52 -92.39 178.50
CA LEU A 27 -8.50 -93.15 177.24
C LEU A 27 -9.71 -92.85 176.34
N ARG A 28 -10.94 -92.90 176.88
CA ARG A 28 -12.16 -92.64 176.10
C ARG A 28 -12.17 -91.23 175.50
N ALA A 29 -11.66 -90.23 176.22
CA ALA A 29 -11.52 -88.87 175.71
C ALA A 29 -10.47 -88.75 174.58
N LYS A 30 -9.44 -89.63 174.57
CA LYS A 30 -8.46 -89.70 173.48
C LYS A 30 -9.01 -90.42 172.23
N GLU A 31 -9.84 -91.44 172.39
CA GLU A 31 -10.54 -92.09 171.27
C GLU A 31 -11.46 -91.11 170.53
N GLN A 32 -12.30 -90.35 171.24
CA GLN A 32 -13.18 -89.36 170.62
C GLN A 32 -12.41 -88.25 169.86
N ALA A 33 -11.22 -87.86 170.34
CA ALA A 33 -10.35 -86.91 169.66
C ALA A 33 -9.67 -87.51 168.39
N LEU A 34 -9.49 -88.84 168.34
CA LEU A 34 -9.01 -89.55 167.15
C LEU A 34 -10.12 -89.70 166.09
N GLU A 35 -11.37 -89.91 166.50
CA GLU A 35 -12.50 -89.98 165.56
C GLU A 35 -12.80 -88.63 164.89
N THR A 36 -12.77 -87.51 165.64
CA THR A 36 -12.99 -86.18 165.07
C THR A 36 -11.88 -85.79 164.09
N THR A 37 -10.61 -86.01 164.44
CA THR A 37 -9.47 -85.74 163.54
C THR A 37 -9.45 -86.66 162.31
N SER A 38 -9.89 -87.92 162.45
CA SER A 38 -10.12 -88.84 161.32
C SER A 38 -11.23 -88.35 160.39
N HIS A 39 -12.32 -87.80 160.93
CA HIS A 39 -13.40 -87.20 160.14
C HIS A 39 -12.94 -85.93 159.41
N GLU A 40 -12.22 -85.03 160.08
CA GLU A 40 -11.61 -83.85 159.45
C GLU A 40 -10.69 -84.23 158.29
N LEU A 41 -9.86 -85.25 158.44
CA LEU A 41 -8.97 -85.72 157.37
C LEU A 41 -9.75 -86.25 156.16
N LYS A 42 -10.86 -86.96 156.38
CA LYS A 42 -11.75 -87.41 155.29
C LYS A 42 -12.41 -86.24 154.56
N VAL A 43 -12.88 -85.22 155.28
CA VAL A 43 -13.46 -83.99 154.69
C VAL A 43 -12.40 -83.22 153.90
N LYS A 44 -11.19 -83.06 154.44
CA LYS A 44 -10.05 -82.42 153.76
C LYS A 44 -9.64 -83.19 152.50
N ASN A 45 -9.61 -84.52 152.54
CA ASN A 45 -9.28 -85.35 151.37
C ASN A 45 -10.36 -85.26 150.27
N ALA A 46 -11.65 -85.27 150.62
CA ALA A 46 -12.73 -85.07 149.65
C ALA A 46 -12.70 -83.65 149.03
N ALA A 47 -12.37 -82.62 149.82
CA ALA A 47 -12.16 -81.26 149.31
C ALA A 47 -10.95 -81.19 148.37
N MET A 48 -9.87 -81.94 148.64
CA MET A 48 -8.69 -82.03 147.77
C MET A 48 -9.03 -82.68 146.43
N GLN A 49 -9.75 -83.81 146.42
CA GLN A 49 -10.22 -84.46 145.19
C GLN A 49 -11.13 -83.55 144.34
N MET A 50 -11.98 -82.75 144.99
CA MET A 50 -12.81 -81.74 144.32
C MET A 50 -11.99 -80.56 143.75
N LEU A 51 -10.81 -80.26 144.30
CA LEU A 51 -9.87 -79.29 143.73
C LEU A 51 -9.08 -79.90 142.57
N GLU A 52 -8.58 -81.14 142.70
CA GLU A 52 -7.92 -81.90 141.64
C GLU A 52 -8.82 -82.01 140.39
N GLN A 53 -10.09 -82.40 140.57
CA GLN A 53 -11.04 -82.48 139.46
C GLN A 53 -11.30 -81.12 138.81
N LYS A 54 -11.32 -80.03 139.59
CA LYS A 54 -11.43 -78.66 139.06
C LYS A 54 -10.18 -78.23 138.29
N ILE A 55 -8.99 -78.56 138.79
CA ILE A 55 -7.71 -78.30 138.10
C ILE A 55 -7.69 -79.03 136.75
N MET A 56 -8.00 -80.32 136.72
CA MET A 56 -8.11 -81.10 135.47
C MET A 56 -9.15 -80.52 134.49
N SER A 57 -10.29 -80.02 134.99
CA SER A 57 -11.29 -79.35 134.14
C SER A 57 -10.82 -77.98 133.60
N SER A 58 -9.98 -77.27 134.37
CA SER A 58 -9.37 -76.00 133.97
C SER A 58 -8.26 -76.22 132.93
N GLU A 59 -7.41 -77.23 133.12
CA GLU A 59 -6.34 -77.58 132.18
C GLU A 59 -6.88 -78.11 130.85
N THR A 60 -7.96 -78.89 130.86
CA THR A 60 -8.63 -79.33 129.63
C THR A 60 -9.33 -78.16 128.90
N GLN A 61 -9.87 -77.17 129.62
CA GLN A 61 -10.37 -75.93 129.01
C GLN A 61 -9.24 -75.07 128.43
N SER A 62 -8.13 -74.90 129.16
CA SER A 62 -6.94 -74.15 128.75
C SER A 62 -6.29 -74.76 127.50
N THR A 63 -6.14 -76.08 127.45
CA THR A 63 -5.61 -76.78 126.26
C THR A 63 -6.58 -76.75 125.08
N ALA A 64 -7.91 -76.68 125.31
CA ALA A 64 -8.89 -76.48 124.25
C ALA A 64 -8.84 -75.06 123.67
N THR A 65 -8.80 -74.01 124.51
CA THR A 65 -8.69 -72.62 124.04
C THR A 65 -7.35 -72.36 123.37
N GLN A 66 -6.24 -72.93 123.86
CA GLN A 66 -4.93 -72.83 123.22
C GLN A 66 -4.93 -73.45 121.81
N ARG A 67 -5.59 -74.61 121.62
CA ARG A 67 -5.78 -75.23 120.28
C ARG A 67 -6.64 -74.38 119.36
N GLU A 68 -7.68 -73.74 119.87
CA GLU A 68 -8.50 -72.83 119.08
C GLU A 68 -7.71 -71.57 118.68
N LEU A 69 -6.87 -71.05 119.59
CA LEU A 69 -6.02 -69.88 119.35
C LEU A 69 -4.96 -70.18 118.28
N THR A 70 -4.32 -71.35 118.30
CA THR A 70 -3.42 -71.79 117.22
C THR A 70 -4.16 -71.95 115.89
N ALA A 71 -5.33 -72.59 115.87
CA ALA A 71 -6.12 -72.73 114.64
C ALA A 71 -6.62 -71.39 114.09
N ARG A 72 -6.91 -70.41 114.96
CA ARG A 72 -7.21 -69.01 114.57
C ARG A 72 -5.97 -68.31 114.00
N SER A 73 -4.79 -68.52 114.59
CA SER A 73 -3.52 -67.97 114.07
C SER A 73 -3.15 -68.52 112.68
N GLU A 74 -3.38 -69.82 112.45
CA GLU A 74 -3.19 -70.44 111.13
C GLU A 74 -4.15 -69.88 110.08
N ARG A 75 -5.43 -69.65 110.44
CA ARG A 75 -6.41 -68.97 109.56
C ARG A 75 -6.02 -67.54 109.25
N VAL A 76 -5.50 -66.78 110.22
CA VAL A 76 -4.99 -65.42 109.98
C VAL A 76 -3.85 -65.45 108.97
N LYS A 77 -2.86 -66.33 109.13
CA LYS A 77 -1.75 -66.49 108.16
C LYS A 77 -2.21 -66.90 106.76
N ALA A 78 -3.25 -67.73 106.66
CA ALA A 78 -3.85 -68.10 105.38
C ALA A 78 -4.51 -66.88 104.69
N LEU A 79 -5.25 -66.08 105.46
CA LEU A 79 -5.87 -64.83 104.95
C LEU A 79 -4.83 -63.76 104.62
N GLU A 80 -3.74 -63.63 105.39
CA GLU A 80 -2.61 -62.74 105.08
C GLU A 80 -1.95 -63.14 103.75
N ALA A 81 -1.75 -64.44 103.50
CA ALA A 81 -1.23 -64.95 102.24
C ALA A 81 -2.21 -64.75 101.07
N GLU A 82 -3.50 -64.91 101.30
CA GLU A 82 -4.55 -64.67 100.29
C GLU A 82 -4.62 -63.16 99.92
N VAL A 83 -4.63 -62.28 100.92
CA VAL A 83 -4.60 -60.81 100.71
C VAL A 83 -3.31 -60.39 100.01
N ALA A 84 -2.15 -60.99 100.32
CA ALA A 84 -0.91 -60.73 99.58
C ALA A 84 -1.00 -61.17 98.11
N ALA A 85 -1.60 -62.33 97.83
CA ALA A 85 -1.81 -62.82 96.47
C ALA A 85 -2.80 -61.94 95.67
N GLN A 86 -3.91 -61.53 96.30
CA GLN A 86 -4.88 -60.59 95.71
C GLN A 86 -4.27 -59.20 95.47
N SER A 87 -3.45 -58.68 96.40
CA SER A 87 -2.73 -57.42 96.24
C SER A 87 -1.76 -57.47 95.06
N LYS A 88 -1.03 -58.58 94.89
CA LYS A 88 -0.16 -58.77 93.72
C LYS A 88 -0.97 -58.80 92.43
N HIS A 89 -2.06 -59.57 92.38
CA HIS A 89 -2.94 -59.64 91.21
C HIS A 89 -3.52 -58.26 90.85
N LEU A 90 -3.83 -57.41 91.83
CA LEU A 90 -4.23 -56.03 91.58
C LEU A 90 -3.08 -55.23 90.93
N THR A 91 -1.86 -55.29 91.46
CA THR A 91 -0.71 -54.59 90.84
C THR A 91 -0.37 -55.09 89.43
N ASP A 92 -0.52 -56.39 89.17
CA ASP A 92 -0.31 -56.99 87.84
C ASP A 92 -1.39 -56.47 86.85
N VAL A 93 -2.67 -56.43 87.25
CA VAL A 93 -3.78 -55.88 86.44
C VAL A 93 -3.67 -54.35 86.26
N GLU A 94 -3.19 -53.61 87.26
CA GLU A 94 -2.92 -52.18 87.13
C GLU A 94 -1.80 -51.89 86.12
N ALA A 95 -0.74 -52.71 86.12
CA ALA A 95 0.34 -52.63 85.14
C ALA A 95 -0.15 -52.95 83.72
N GLU A 96 -0.98 -53.99 83.54
CA GLU A 96 -1.65 -54.26 82.25
C GLU A 96 -2.56 -53.11 81.82
N GLY A 97 -3.32 -52.52 82.75
CA GLY A 97 -4.17 -51.35 82.51
C GLY A 97 -3.40 -50.07 82.17
N VAL A 98 -2.17 -49.90 82.68
CA VAL A 98 -1.25 -48.83 82.25
C VAL A 98 -0.71 -49.13 80.85
N ALA A 99 -0.24 -50.35 80.59
CA ALA A 99 0.25 -50.76 79.27
C ALA A 99 -0.83 -50.64 78.17
N ALA A 100 -2.08 -50.97 78.48
CA ALA A 100 -3.22 -50.78 77.58
C ALA A 100 -3.48 -49.28 77.29
N ARG A 101 -3.40 -48.41 78.31
CA ARG A 101 -3.54 -46.95 78.13
C ARG A 101 -2.41 -46.36 77.27
N HIS A 102 -1.17 -46.85 77.39
CA HIS A 102 -0.10 -46.47 76.48
C HIS A 102 -0.39 -46.88 75.04
N ARG A 103 -0.77 -48.14 74.78
CA ARG A 103 -1.15 -48.60 73.42
C ARG A 103 -2.29 -47.76 72.81
N VAL A 104 -3.27 -47.35 73.61
CA VAL A 104 -4.35 -46.44 73.16
C VAL A 104 -3.82 -45.04 72.86
N SER A 105 -2.87 -44.52 73.64
CA SER A 105 -2.18 -43.26 73.35
C SER A 105 -1.39 -43.33 72.02
N ASP A 106 -0.67 -44.42 71.78
CA ASP A 106 0.12 -44.63 70.56
C ASP A 106 -0.77 -44.79 69.31
N LEU A 107 -1.90 -45.50 69.46
CA LEU A 107 -2.94 -45.59 68.42
C LEU A 107 -3.59 -44.23 68.14
N ASN A 108 -3.90 -43.44 69.17
CA ASN A 108 -4.42 -42.08 68.99
C ASN A 108 -3.40 -41.15 68.32
N ALA A 109 -2.10 -41.29 68.63
CA ALA A 109 -1.03 -40.52 67.99
C ALA A 109 -0.87 -40.87 66.50
N THR A 110 -0.92 -42.16 66.15
CA THR A 110 -0.86 -42.62 64.75
C THR A 110 -2.12 -42.27 63.96
N ILE A 111 -3.31 -42.34 64.56
CA ILE A 111 -4.56 -41.80 63.98
C ILE A 111 -4.44 -40.28 63.74
N GLY A 112 -3.85 -39.54 64.69
CA GLY A 112 -3.58 -38.10 64.56
C GLY A 112 -2.62 -37.77 63.41
N ALA A 113 -1.58 -38.58 63.21
CA ALA A 113 -0.66 -38.46 62.07
C ALA A 113 -1.38 -38.70 60.74
N LEU A 114 -2.09 -39.82 60.61
CA LEU A 114 -2.87 -40.18 59.41
C LEU A 114 -3.95 -39.13 59.08
N ALA A 115 -4.60 -38.55 60.10
CA ALA A 115 -5.59 -37.48 59.92
C ALA A 115 -4.98 -36.14 59.46
N ASN A 116 -3.69 -35.90 59.74
CA ASN A 116 -2.95 -34.75 59.22
C ASN A 116 -2.43 -35.02 57.79
N GLU A 117 -1.97 -36.23 57.49
CA GLU A 117 -1.59 -36.66 56.13
C GLU A 117 -2.80 -36.61 55.18
N LEU A 118 -3.96 -37.12 55.61
CA LEU A 118 -5.21 -37.04 54.84
C LEU A 118 -5.61 -35.58 54.55
N ARG A 119 -5.44 -34.67 55.53
CA ARG A 119 -5.73 -33.24 55.36
C ARG A 119 -4.75 -32.58 54.38
N GLY A 120 -3.47 -32.94 54.43
CA GLY A 120 -2.47 -32.51 53.46
C GLY A 120 -2.77 -32.99 52.05
N ALA A 121 -3.19 -34.25 51.89
CA ALA A 121 -3.64 -34.81 50.62
C ALA A 121 -4.90 -34.11 50.09
N GLN A 122 -5.88 -33.82 50.95
CA GLN A 122 -7.09 -33.06 50.58
C GLN A 122 -6.75 -31.64 50.11
N GLN A 123 -5.85 -30.94 50.80
CA GLN A 123 -5.37 -29.61 50.35
C GLN A 123 -4.58 -29.70 49.03
N ALA A 124 -3.78 -30.74 48.83
CA ALA A 124 -3.09 -30.97 47.56
C ALA A 124 -4.08 -31.21 46.40
N CYS A 125 -5.16 -31.97 46.62
CA CYS A 125 -6.23 -32.15 45.65
C CYS A 125 -6.96 -30.83 45.33
N GLN A 126 -7.34 -30.05 46.35
CA GLN A 126 -8.01 -28.75 46.16
C GLN A 126 -7.11 -27.76 45.39
N ASN A 127 -5.81 -27.73 45.67
CA ASN A 127 -4.85 -26.93 44.92
C ASN A 127 -4.73 -27.41 43.46
N ALA A 128 -4.72 -28.73 43.23
CA ALA A 128 -4.70 -29.30 41.89
C ALA A 128 -5.98 -28.95 41.09
N GLU A 129 -7.16 -29.05 41.70
CA GLU A 129 -8.44 -28.62 41.13
C GLU A 129 -8.42 -27.13 40.75
N GLN A 130 -7.92 -26.26 41.64
CA GLN A 130 -7.75 -24.83 41.33
C GLN A 130 -6.82 -24.60 40.14
N THR A 131 -5.66 -25.28 40.07
CA THR A 131 -4.76 -25.16 38.90
C THR A 131 -5.40 -25.70 37.61
N HIS A 132 -6.26 -26.71 37.71
CA HIS A 132 -6.97 -27.27 36.55
C HIS A 132 -8.05 -26.32 36.01
N GLU A 133 -8.77 -25.59 36.86
CA GLU A 133 -9.70 -24.56 36.41
C GLU A 133 -8.98 -23.32 35.82
N VAL A 134 -7.79 -22.96 36.33
CA VAL A 134 -6.94 -21.94 35.69
C VAL A 134 -6.49 -22.40 34.29
N LEU A 135 -6.02 -23.65 34.15
CA LEU A 135 -5.62 -24.21 32.85
C LEU A 135 -6.79 -24.33 31.86
N LYS A 136 -8.01 -24.61 32.34
CA LYS A 136 -9.23 -24.55 31.51
C LYS A 136 -9.49 -23.14 30.98
N GLU A 137 -9.32 -22.12 31.82
CA GLU A 137 -9.57 -20.73 31.43
C GLU A 137 -8.48 -20.21 30.46
N GLU A 138 -7.21 -20.60 30.66
CA GLU A 138 -6.15 -20.39 29.67
C GLU A 138 -6.50 -21.06 28.33
N VAL A 139 -7.00 -22.30 28.35
CA VAL A 139 -7.46 -23.00 27.13
C VAL A 139 -8.70 -22.35 26.52
N ARG A 140 -9.58 -21.70 27.31
CA ARG A 140 -10.72 -20.91 26.81
C ARG A 140 -10.21 -19.68 26.05
N VAL A 141 -9.34 -18.89 26.66
CA VAL A 141 -8.74 -17.68 26.07
C VAL A 141 -7.90 -18.01 24.82
N LEU A 142 -7.13 -19.10 24.84
CA LEU A 142 -6.36 -19.55 23.67
C LEU A 142 -7.27 -19.97 22.51
N ARG A 143 -8.42 -20.59 22.77
CA ARG A 143 -9.42 -20.88 21.72
C ARG A 143 -10.04 -19.61 21.15
N GLU A 144 -10.33 -18.63 22.00
CA GLU A 144 -10.90 -17.33 21.63
C GLU A 144 -9.93 -16.53 20.74
N HIS A 145 -8.63 -16.53 21.07
CA HIS A 145 -7.56 -16.01 20.21
C HIS A 145 -7.44 -16.78 18.89
N ILE A 146 -7.60 -18.11 18.87
CA ILE A 146 -7.57 -18.90 17.63
C ILE A 146 -8.76 -18.54 16.73
N THR A 147 -9.96 -18.30 17.27
CA THR A 147 -11.10 -17.82 16.47
C THR A 147 -10.85 -16.43 15.89
N GLN A 148 -10.32 -15.48 16.68
CA GLN A 148 -9.98 -14.13 16.20
C GLN A 148 -8.89 -14.16 15.11
N LEU A 149 -7.90 -15.04 15.22
CA LEU A 149 -6.88 -15.25 14.18
C LEU A 149 -7.46 -15.87 12.90
N ASN A 150 -8.44 -16.76 13.00
CA ASN A 150 -9.14 -17.32 11.84
C ASN A 150 -10.05 -16.29 11.15
N GLU A 151 -10.70 -15.41 11.90
CA GLU A 151 -11.45 -14.27 11.36
C GLU A 151 -10.52 -13.31 10.60
N GLY A 152 -9.36 -12.97 11.19
CA GLY A 152 -8.33 -12.16 10.52
C GLY A 152 -7.72 -12.81 9.27
N LEU A 153 -7.74 -14.15 9.15
CA LEU A 153 -7.38 -14.85 7.91
C LEU A 153 -8.47 -14.67 6.83
N ALA A 154 -9.75 -14.74 7.20
CA ALA A 154 -10.86 -14.50 6.27
C ALA A 154 -10.86 -13.06 5.74
N ASP A 155 -10.56 -12.06 6.58
CA ASP A 155 -10.34 -10.68 6.15
C ASP A 155 -9.17 -10.56 5.15
N ARG A 156 -8.07 -11.28 5.40
CA ARG A 156 -6.91 -11.27 4.50
C ARG A 156 -7.20 -11.88 3.14
N ASP A 157 -8.06 -12.90 3.08
CA ASP A 157 -8.48 -13.49 1.81
C ASP A 157 -9.54 -12.63 1.09
N HIS A 158 -10.39 -11.88 1.82
CA HIS A 158 -11.19 -10.80 1.23
C HIS A 158 -10.33 -9.67 0.66
N LEU A 159 -9.23 -9.31 1.32
CA LEU A 159 -8.26 -8.35 0.77
C LEU A 159 -7.57 -8.90 -0.49
N ARG A 160 -7.21 -10.19 -0.53
CA ARG A 160 -6.68 -10.84 -1.73
C ARG A 160 -7.67 -10.78 -2.91
N ALA A 161 -8.93 -11.15 -2.68
CA ALA A 161 -9.99 -11.06 -3.69
C ALA A 161 -10.33 -9.62 -4.11
N ARG A 162 -9.82 -8.60 -3.40
CA ARG A 162 -9.84 -7.19 -3.84
C ARG A 162 -8.58 -6.81 -4.63
N VAL A 163 -7.42 -7.38 -4.29
CA VAL A 163 -6.18 -7.21 -5.08
C VAL A 163 -6.32 -7.85 -6.46
N GLU A 164 -6.82 -9.09 -6.55
CA GLU A 164 -7.09 -9.77 -7.83
C GLU A 164 -8.04 -8.97 -8.75
N LYS A 165 -8.99 -8.22 -8.16
CA LYS A 165 -9.87 -7.31 -8.90
C LYS A 165 -9.15 -6.03 -9.34
N LEU A 166 -8.24 -5.49 -8.52
CA LEU A 166 -7.41 -4.34 -8.90
C LEU A 166 -6.41 -4.72 -10.01
N GLU A 167 -5.84 -5.93 -9.97
CA GLU A 167 -5.02 -6.50 -11.04
C GLU A 167 -5.82 -6.57 -12.35
N SER A 168 -7.05 -7.09 -12.34
CA SER A 168 -7.91 -7.11 -13.55
C SER A 168 -8.28 -5.71 -14.08
N VAL A 169 -8.33 -4.69 -13.22
CA VAL A 169 -8.54 -3.29 -13.63
C VAL A 169 -7.24 -2.72 -14.20
N GLN A 170 -6.09 -3.07 -13.62
CA GLN A 170 -4.77 -2.67 -14.09
C GLN A 170 -4.44 -3.28 -15.47
N ASP A 171 -4.82 -4.54 -15.73
CA ASP A 171 -4.76 -5.16 -17.06
C ASP A 171 -5.60 -4.38 -18.08
N ARG A 172 -6.81 -3.95 -17.70
CA ARG A 172 -7.68 -3.14 -18.57
C ARG A 172 -7.14 -1.73 -18.79
N VAL A 173 -6.42 -1.15 -17.81
CA VAL A 173 -5.70 0.12 -17.97
C VAL A 173 -4.55 -0.04 -18.96
N HIS A 174 -3.66 -1.04 -18.79
CA HIS A 174 -2.59 -1.31 -19.76
C HIS A 174 -3.14 -1.56 -21.18
N GLN A 175 -4.27 -2.26 -21.32
CA GLN A 175 -4.91 -2.45 -22.62
C GLN A 175 -5.36 -1.12 -23.25
N LEU A 176 -5.94 -0.20 -22.45
CA LEU A 176 -6.33 1.13 -22.91
C LEU A 176 -5.11 2.02 -23.22
N GLU A 177 -4.01 1.91 -22.47
CA GLU A 177 -2.75 2.60 -22.75
C GLU A 177 -2.13 2.14 -24.08
N VAL A 178 -2.15 0.83 -24.37
CA VAL A 178 -1.76 0.28 -25.68
C VAL A 178 -2.70 0.78 -26.79
N GLU A 179 -4.01 0.68 -26.60
CA GLU A 179 -4.99 1.21 -27.58
C GLU A 179 -4.82 2.73 -27.84
N LEU A 180 -4.39 3.51 -26.84
CA LEU A 180 -4.10 4.94 -27.00
C LEU A 180 -2.78 5.17 -27.72
N SER A 181 -1.72 4.44 -27.38
CA SER A 181 -0.42 4.50 -28.05
C SER A 181 -0.51 4.13 -29.54
N ASP A 182 -1.32 3.11 -29.87
CA ASP A 182 -1.62 2.72 -31.26
C ASP A 182 -2.40 3.80 -32.01
N ARG A 183 -3.39 4.45 -31.36
CA ARG A 183 -4.10 5.61 -31.93
C ARG A 183 -3.16 6.80 -32.13
N GLU A 184 -2.28 7.10 -31.18
CA GLU A 184 -1.26 8.15 -31.33
C GLU A 184 -0.24 7.83 -32.43
N ALA A 185 0.12 6.56 -32.62
CA ALA A 185 0.97 6.13 -33.74
C ALA A 185 0.25 6.34 -35.09
N ALA A 186 -1.03 5.97 -35.18
CA ALA A 186 -1.85 6.21 -36.37
C ALA A 186 -2.02 7.71 -36.66
N HIS A 187 -2.28 8.55 -35.64
CA HIS A 187 -2.38 10.00 -35.79
C HIS A 187 -1.05 10.63 -36.22
N ARG A 188 0.09 10.18 -35.68
CA ARG A 188 1.43 10.61 -36.13
C ARG A 188 1.69 10.22 -37.59
N GLY A 189 1.32 9.01 -38.00
CA GLY A 189 1.40 8.58 -39.40
C GLY A 189 0.55 9.43 -40.35
N ALA A 190 -0.69 9.75 -39.96
CA ALA A 190 -1.57 10.64 -40.72
C ALA A 190 -1.02 12.07 -40.82
N LEU A 191 -0.47 12.62 -39.73
CA LEU A 191 0.20 13.93 -39.74
C LEU A 191 1.39 13.96 -40.68
N GLN A 192 2.25 12.93 -40.67
CA GLN A 192 3.38 12.84 -41.61
C GLN A 192 2.91 12.78 -43.08
N GLN A 193 1.78 12.12 -43.38
CA GLN A 193 1.19 12.13 -44.73
C GLN A 193 0.66 13.52 -45.12
N PHE A 194 0.05 14.26 -44.20
CA PHE A 194 -0.36 15.65 -44.44
C PHE A 194 0.85 16.59 -44.61
N GLU A 195 1.91 16.43 -43.81
CA GLU A 195 3.17 17.17 -43.96
C GLU A 195 3.83 16.92 -45.33
N GLN A 196 3.90 15.66 -45.77
CA GLN A 196 4.39 15.30 -47.11
C GLN A 196 3.55 15.95 -48.22
N SER A 197 2.22 15.91 -48.11
CA SER A 197 1.30 16.55 -49.06
C SER A 197 1.43 18.09 -49.09
N LEU A 198 1.69 18.71 -47.93
CA LEU A 198 1.99 20.14 -47.85
C LEU A 198 3.35 20.50 -48.45
N VAL A 199 4.37 19.66 -48.26
CA VAL A 199 5.69 19.83 -48.91
C VAL A 199 5.57 19.70 -50.43
N GLU A 200 4.87 18.68 -50.94
CA GLU A 200 4.57 18.56 -52.37
C GLU A 200 3.80 19.77 -52.91
N ARG A 201 2.79 20.25 -52.18
CA ARG A 201 2.00 21.42 -52.59
C ARG A 201 2.86 22.68 -52.62
N ASN A 202 3.71 22.89 -51.62
CA ASN A 202 4.62 24.03 -51.56
C ASN A 202 5.68 23.96 -52.67
N HIS A 203 6.15 22.77 -53.03
CA HIS A 203 7.03 22.58 -54.17
C HIS A 203 6.35 22.98 -55.49
N ARG A 204 5.13 22.49 -55.74
CA ARG A 204 4.33 22.86 -56.94
C ARG A 204 3.97 24.34 -57.00
N ILE A 205 3.76 25.00 -55.85
CA ILE A 205 3.60 26.46 -55.77
C ILE A 205 4.91 27.15 -56.15
N SER A 206 6.06 26.72 -55.62
CA SER A 206 7.37 27.27 -55.98
C SER A 206 7.72 27.07 -57.46
N GLU A 207 7.36 25.93 -58.06
CA GLU A 207 7.47 25.71 -59.51
C GLU A 207 6.56 26.67 -60.29
N PHE A 208 5.31 26.86 -59.86
CA PHE A 208 4.38 27.80 -60.50
C PHE A 208 4.90 29.25 -60.41
N ASP A 209 5.33 29.69 -59.23
CA ASP A 209 5.86 31.03 -59.00
C ASP A 209 7.14 31.28 -59.82
N HIS A 210 8.03 30.28 -59.96
CA HIS A 210 9.21 30.38 -60.82
C HIS A 210 8.84 30.49 -62.31
N ASN A 211 7.88 29.70 -62.78
CA ASN A 211 7.37 29.79 -64.16
C ASN A 211 6.64 31.13 -64.43
N MET A 212 5.95 31.68 -63.43
CA MET A 212 5.32 33.00 -63.52
C MET A 212 6.34 34.13 -63.49
N ALA A 213 7.40 34.03 -62.68
CA ALA A 213 8.51 34.98 -62.69
C ALA A 213 9.22 35.01 -64.05
N ALA A 214 9.53 33.83 -64.62
CA ALA A 214 10.12 33.72 -65.96
C ALA A 214 9.23 34.41 -67.02
N ARG A 215 7.92 34.18 -67.01
CA ARG A 215 6.96 34.87 -67.90
C ARG A 215 6.88 36.37 -67.68
N ILE A 216 7.01 36.85 -66.44
CA ILE A 216 7.04 38.29 -66.12
C ILE A 216 8.31 38.93 -66.68
N ASP A 217 9.45 38.24 -66.64
CA ASP A 217 10.71 38.72 -67.21
C ASP A 217 10.72 38.63 -68.75
N GLU A 218 10.12 37.60 -69.36
CA GLU A 218 9.84 37.55 -70.81
C GLU A 218 8.98 38.74 -71.26
N LEU A 219 7.87 39.01 -70.55
CA LEU A 219 7.00 40.15 -70.83
C LEU A 219 7.71 41.49 -70.63
N ARG A 220 8.57 41.62 -69.61
CA ARG A 220 9.39 42.82 -69.40
C ARG A 220 10.42 43.01 -70.52
N GLY A 221 11.06 41.93 -70.99
CA GLY A 221 11.96 41.96 -72.14
C GLY A 221 11.24 42.38 -73.43
N ALA A 222 10.05 41.83 -73.67
CA ALA A 222 9.20 42.25 -74.80
C ALA A 222 8.77 43.73 -74.68
N GLN A 223 8.40 44.19 -73.49
CA GLN A 223 8.04 45.60 -73.25
C GLN A 223 9.24 46.54 -73.48
N GLN A 224 10.44 46.16 -73.04
CA GLN A 224 11.67 46.92 -73.30
C GLN A 224 12.01 46.95 -74.80
N ALA A 225 11.81 45.84 -75.53
CA ALA A 225 11.97 45.82 -76.98
C ALA A 225 10.96 46.72 -77.70
N CYS A 226 9.70 46.77 -77.25
CA CYS A 226 8.70 47.71 -77.76
C CYS A 226 9.09 49.17 -77.49
N GLN A 227 9.53 49.49 -76.26
CA GLN A 227 9.98 50.85 -75.92
C GLN A 227 11.23 51.29 -76.69
N ALA A 228 12.16 50.37 -76.95
CA ALA A 228 13.30 50.63 -77.83
C ALA A 228 12.83 50.88 -79.28
N ALA A 229 11.89 50.09 -79.80
CA ALA A 229 11.31 50.29 -81.12
C ALA A 229 10.57 51.64 -81.23
N GLU A 230 9.75 52.00 -80.24
CA GLU A 230 9.09 53.32 -80.13
C GLU A 230 10.11 54.45 -80.13
N HIS A 231 11.19 54.35 -79.34
CA HIS A 231 12.25 55.36 -79.34
C HIS A 231 12.94 55.48 -80.70
N THR A 232 13.25 54.37 -81.38
CA THR A 232 13.79 54.42 -82.75
C THR A 232 12.79 55.01 -83.76
N GLN A 233 11.48 54.83 -83.57
CA GLN A 233 10.47 55.49 -84.40
C GLN A 233 10.41 57.00 -84.16
N GLU A 234 10.56 57.48 -82.92
CA GLU A 234 10.63 58.92 -82.65
C GLU A 234 11.93 59.55 -83.21
N VAL A 235 13.06 58.86 -83.09
CA VAL A 235 14.32 59.30 -83.75
C VAL A 235 14.14 59.37 -85.27
N LEU A 236 13.57 58.34 -85.90
CA LEU A 236 13.31 58.34 -87.35
C LEU A 236 12.27 59.39 -87.77
N LYS A 237 11.27 59.70 -86.93
CA LYS A 237 10.31 60.79 -87.17
C LYS A 237 11.01 62.15 -87.15
N GLU A 238 11.92 62.39 -86.21
CA GLU A 238 12.65 63.66 -86.13
C GLU A 238 13.72 63.76 -87.22
N GLU A 239 14.38 62.67 -87.63
CA GLU A 239 15.22 62.63 -88.83
C GLU A 239 14.41 62.97 -90.10
N ILE A 240 13.24 62.35 -90.28
CA ILE A 240 12.32 62.66 -91.38
C ILE A 240 11.83 64.11 -91.31
N ARG A 241 11.65 64.67 -90.11
CA ARG A 241 11.30 66.08 -89.92
C ARG A 241 12.44 67.00 -90.33
N VAL A 242 13.67 66.78 -89.84
CA VAL A 242 14.86 67.55 -90.21
C VAL A 242 15.10 67.48 -91.71
N LEU A 243 14.92 66.32 -92.34
CA LEU A 243 15.00 66.16 -93.80
C LEU A 243 13.90 66.96 -94.52
N ARG A 244 12.66 67.00 -94.03
CA ARG A 244 11.58 67.83 -94.58
C ARG A 244 11.85 69.33 -94.42
N ASP A 245 12.30 69.75 -93.25
CA ASP A 245 12.63 71.15 -92.96
C ASP A 245 13.82 71.61 -93.83
N HIS A 246 14.81 70.73 -94.06
CA HIS A 246 15.91 70.99 -95.00
C HIS A 246 15.47 71.00 -96.47
N ILE A 247 14.55 70.12 -96.90
CA ILE A 247 13.95 70.16 -98.24
C ILE A 247 13.13 71.45 -98.43
N ALA A 248 12.39 71.91 -97.40
CA ALA A 248 11.67 73.18 -97.43
C ALA A 248 12.63 74.37 -97.53
N GLN A 249 13.78 74.32 -96.84
CA GLN A 249 14.84 75.31 -96.95
C GLN A 249 15.44 75.35 -98.38
N LEU A 250 15.81 74.19 -98.94
CA LEU A 250 16.29 74.09 -100.33
C LEU A 250 15.26 74.57 -101.36
N ASN A 251 13.97 74.36 -101.12
CA ASN A 251 12.90 74.89 -101.97
C ASN A 251 12.77 76.42 -101.86
N ASN A 252 13.02 77.01 -100.69
CA ASN A 252 13.11 78.46 -100.53
C ASN A 252 14.35 79.02 -101.23
N ASP A 253 15.51 78.37 -101.09
CA ASP A 253 16.75 78.76 -101.79
C ASP A 253 16.60 78.68 -103.32
N LEU A 254 15.83 77.70 -103.83
CA LEU A 254 15.43 77.63 -105.24
C LEU A 254 14.50 78.79 -105.64
N ALA A 255 13.49 79.11 -104.82
CA ALA A 255 12.62 80.26 -105.06
C ALA A 255 13.37 81.60 -105.02
N ASP A 256 14.38 81.75 -104.17
CA ASP A 256 15.27 82.92 -104.15
C ASP A 256 16.26 82.94 -105.33
N ARG A 257 16.73 81.78 -105.80
CA ARG A 257 17.44 81.70 -107.09
C ARG A 257 16.57 82.11 -108.27
N ASP A 258 15.27 81.79 -108.28
CA ASP A 258 14.36 82.19 -109.35
C ASP A 258 13.89 83.65 -109.23
N ARG A 259 13.79 84.20 -108.02
CA ARG A 259 13.70 85.66 -107.81
C ARG A 259 14.95 86.36 -108.36
N LEU A 260 16.15 85.86 -108.05
CA LEU A 260 17.41 86.40 -108.59
C LEU A 260 17.49 86.26 -110.12
N ARG A 261 16.97 85.18 -110.70
CA ARG A 261 16.83 85.01 -112.15
C ARG A 261 15.92 86.09 -112.75
N ALA A 262 14.76 86.35 -112.15
CA ALA A 262 13.86 87.42 -112.56
C ALA A 262 14.43 88.84 -112.34
N HIS A 263 15.37 89.01 -111.39
CA HIS A 263 16.15 90.24 -111.26
C HIS A 263 17.23 90.39 -112.35
N LEU A 264 17.83 89.29 -112.81
CA LEU A 264 18.75 89.29 -113.97
C LEU A 264 18.00 89.56 -115.29
N GLU A 265 16.80 89.01 -115.48
CA GLU A 265 15.93 89.36 -116.62
C GLU A 265 15.53 90.85 -116.61
N LYS A 266 15.30 91.44 -115.43
CA LYS A 266 15.11 92.88 -115.29
C LYS A 266 16.37 93.70 -115.54
N LEU A 267 17.57 93.14 -115.38
CA LEU A 267 18.81 93.79 -115.78
C LEU A 267 19.06 93.71 -117.30
N ALA A 268 18.51 92.71 -118.00
CA ALA A 268 18.56 92.65 -119.46
C ALA A 268 17.89 93.88 -120.12
N SER A 269 16.78 94.39 -119.56
CA SER A 269 16.13 95.62 -120.06
C SER A 269 16.94 96.90 -119.85
N VAL A 270 18.06 96.84 -119.12
CA VAL A 270 19.04 97.94 -119.03
C VAL A 270 20.03 97.89 -120.20
N GLN A 271 20.27 96.72 -120.81
CA GLN A 271 21.17 96.58 -121.96
C GLN A 271 20.64 97.29 -123.21
N ASP A 272 19.32 97.31 -123.43
CA ASP A 272 18.69 98.09 -124.51
C ASP A 272 19.04 99.59 -124.41
N ARG A 273 19.18 100.12 -123.17
CA ARG A 273 19.56 101.52 -122.94
C ARG A 273 21.07 101.77 -122.99
N VAL A 274 21.89 100.71 -122.97
CA VAL A 274 23.32 100.80 -123.32
C VAL A 274 23.48 100.83 -124.84
N HIS A 275 22.79 99.96 -125.58
CA HIS A 275 22.79 99.97 -127.06
C HIS A 275 22.33 101.31 -127.65
N GLN A 276 21.36 102.00 -127.04
CA GLN A 276 20.99 103.37 -127.46
C GLN A 276 22.16 104.37 -127.32
N LEU A 277 22.95 104.30 -126.25
CA LEU A 277 24.10 105.18 -126.04
C LEU A 277 25.30 104.82 -126.93
N GLU A 278 25.47 103.55 -127.26
CA GLU A 278 26.52 103.10 -128.19
C GLU A 278 26.26 103.62 -129.63
N VAL A 279 25.00 103.69 -130.06
CA VAL A 279 24.60 104.33 -131.33
C VAL A 279 24.86 105.84 -131.32
N GLU A 280 24.64 106.54 -130.20
CA GLU A 280 24.95 107.98 -130.08
C GLU A 280 26.46 108.27 -130.06
N LEU A 281 27.28 107.34 -129.54
CA LEU A 281 28.74 107.47 -129.54
C LEU A 281 29.34 107.19 -130.92
N SER A 282 28.89 106.15 -131.62
CA SER A 282 29.37 105.82 -132.98
C SER A 282 29.20 106.99 -133.97
N ASN A 283 28.09 107.74 -133.85
CA ASN A 283 27.84 108.94 -134.67
C ASN A 283 28.78 110.13 -134.35
N ARG A 284 29.45 110.15 -133.18
CA ARG A 284 30.49 111.16 -132.85
C ARG A 284 31.87 110.80 -133.39
N GLU A 285 32.22 109.51 -133.47
CA GLU A 285 33.55 109.06 -133.93
C GLU A 285 33.83 109.44 -135.40
N VAL A 286 32.78 109.49 -136.24
CA VAL A 286 32.88 109.87 -137.66
C VAL A 286 33.49 111.26 -137.84
N VAL A 287 33.22 112.20 -136.91
CA VAL A 287 33.73 113.58 -136.98
C VAL A 287 35.23 113.66 -136.71
N HIS A 288 35.79 112.76 -135.88
CA HIS A 288 37.20 112.80 -135.50
C HIS A 288 38.16 112.20 -136.54
N ARG A 289 37.66 111.38 -137.48
CA ARG A 289 38.49 110.79 -138.55
C ARG A 289 38.96 111.81 -139.59
N GLY A 290 38.29 112.95 -139.72
CA GLY A 290 38.64 114.00 -140.71
C GLY A 290 39.72 114.98 -140.28
N ALA A 291 39.97 115.17 -138.99
CA ALA A 291 40.87 116.23 -138.48
C ALA A 291 42.31 115.77 -138.26
N LEU A 292 42.53 114.50 -137.89
CA LEU A 292 43.87 113.94 -137.63
C LEU A 292 44.79 114.00 -138.85
N GLN A 293 44.22 113.82 -140.05
CA GLN A 293 44.94 113.73 -141.32
C GLN A 293 45.63 115.05 -141.75
N GLN A 294 45.42 116.16 -141.04
CA GLN A 294 46.10 117.44 -141.29
C GLN A 294 47.25 117.74 -140.31
N PHE A 295 47.29 117.11 -139.13
CA PHE A 295 48.36 117.38 -138.15
C PHE A 295 49.63 116.54 -138.40
N GLU A 296 49.49 115.31 -138.91
CA GLU A 296 50.62 114.40 -139.16
C GLU A 296 51.62 114.93 -140.22
N GLN A 297 51.22 115.90 -141.05
CA GLN A 297 52.10 116.55 -142.03
C GLN A 297 52.98 117.68 -141.46
N SER A 298 52.88 118.03 -140.17
CA SER A 298 53.39 119.32 -139.67
C SER A 298 54.51 119.29 -138.62
N LEU A 299 54.90 118.13 -138.08
CA LEU A 299 55.88 118.05 -136.97
C LEU A 299 57.12 117.17 -137.23
N VAL A 300 57.17 116.43 -138.34
CA VAL A 300 58.38 115.69 -138.76
C VAL A 300 59.54 116.64 -139.11
N GLU A 301 59.25 117.92 -139.42
CA GLU A 301 60.28 118.96 -139.58
C GLU A 301 60.95 119.39 -138.25
N ARG A 302 60.47 118.92 -137.09
CA ARG A 302 60.87 119.45 -135.77
C ARG A 302 61.91 118.63 -135.02
N ASP A 303 62.23 117.41 -135.47
CA ASP A 303 63.25 116.54 -134.86
C ASP A 303 64.68 117.09 -134.97
N GLY A 304 64.94 118.07 -135.84
CA GLY A 304 66.28 118.52 -136.18
C GLY A 304 66.98 119.50 -135.21
N ARG A 305 66.46 119.81 -134.00
CA ARG A 305 66.98 120.93 -133.19
C ARG A 305 67.11 120.77 -131.67
N ILE A 306 66.66 119.70 -131.02
CA ILE A 306 66.73 119.58 -129.54
C ILE A 306 67.45 118.29 -129.10
N SER A 307 68.55 117.96 -129.78
CA SER A 307 69.60 117.08 -129.24
C SER A 307 70.75 117.85 -128.57
N GLU A 308 70.65 119.19 -128.50
CA GLU A 308 71.66 120.07 -127.92
C GLU A 308 71.48 120.35 -126.41
N PHE A 309 70.51 119.69 -125.74
CA PHE A 309 70.18 119.90 -124.33
C PHE A 309 69.92 118.56 -123.60
N ASN A 310 70.87 117.66 -123.37
CA ASN A 310 72.31 117.78 -123.17
C ASN A 310 72.72 118.78 -122.05
N MET A 311 73.10 118.22 -120.91
CA MET A 311 74.10 118.79 -119.98
C MET A 311 73.83 120.16 -119.33
N SER A 312 72.94 120.19 -118.33
CA SER A 312 73.23 120.97 -117.10
C SER A 312 72.56 120.40 -115.84
N ALA A 313 73.40 119.88 -114.93
CA ALA A 313 73.21 119.64 -113.48
C ALA A 313 72.00 118.79 -113.00
N ILE A 314 72.10 117.79 -112.10
CA ILE A 314 73.09 117.40 -111.07
C ILE A 314 73.19 118.38 -109.87
N ALA A 315 72.42 118.15 -108.80
CA ALA A 315 72.90 117.88 -107.42
C ALA A 315 71.79 117.95 -106.31
N GLN A 316 71.97 117.17 -105.23
CA GLN A 316 71.28 117.19 -103.89
C GLN A 316 69.79 116.74 -103.84
N LEU A 317 69.22 116.06 -102.81
CA LEU A 317 69.62 115.26 -101.60
C LEU A 317 68.35 114.43 -101.20
N ASP A 318 68.25 113.25 -100.55
CA ASP A 318 69.10 112.30 -99.78
C ASP A 318 69.04 112.39 -98.21
N GLU A 319 69.34 111.26 -97.52
CA GLU A 319 69.41 111.00 -96.05
C GLU A 319 68.09 110.85 -95.22
N LEU A 320 67.92 110.15 -94.05
CA LEU A 320 68.52 109.02 -93.25
C LEU A 320 67.63 108.74 -91.96
N ARG A 321 67.81 107.78 -90.99
CA ARG A 321 68.33 106.39 -90.86
C ARG A 321 68.18 105.81 -89.40
N GLY A 322 67.60 104.61 -89.17
CA GLY A 322 67.76 103.77 -87.94
C GLY A 322 66.69 103.89 -86.82
N ALA A 323 66.62 103.08 -85.73
CA ALA A 323 67.23 101.79 -85.26
C ALA A 323 66.45 101.30 -83.95
N GLN A 324 66.73 100.30 -83.08
CA GLN A 324 67.75 99.22 -82.87
C GLN A 324 67.32 98.19 -81.75
N GLN A 325 67.77 96.91 -81.79
CA GLN A 325 68.00 95.97 -80.62
C GLN A 325 66.79 95.55 -79.71
N ALA A 326 66.79 94.70 -78.65
CA ALA A 326 67.67 93.69 -77.94
C ALA A 326 66.77 92.90 -76.90
N CYS A 327 67.11 91.83 -76.13
CA CYS A 327 68.08 90.70 -76.09
C CYS A 327 67.58 89.58 -75.09
N GLN A 328 68.37 88.52 -74.72
CA GLN A 328 67.86 87.24 -74.10
C GLN A 328 68.74 86.55 -73.00
N ALA A 329 68.19 85.47 -72.38
CA ALA A 329 68.82 84.30 -71.66
C ALA A 329 69.16 84.33 -70.13
N ALA A 330 69.18 83.13 -69.48
CA ALA A 330 69.84 82.79 -68.19
C ALA A 330 69.80 81.25 -67.87
N GLU A 331 70.84 80.69 -67.20
CA GLU A 331 70.99 79.24 -66.89
C GLU A 331 71.63 78.91 -65.49
N HIS A 332 71.80 77.61 -65.24
CA HIS A 332 72.27 76.84 -64.06
C HIS A 332 73.60 77.26 -63.36
N THR A 333 73.78 76.99 -62.04
CA THR A 333 74.99 76.40 -61.37
C THR A 333 75.04 76.53 -59.82
N GLN A 334 75.50 75.46 -59.12
CA GLN A 334 76.61 75.42 -58.11
C GLN A 334 76.52 74.20 -57.16
N GLU A 335 77.66 73.61 -56.76
CA GLU A 335 77.73 72.26 -56.14
C GLU A 335 78.77 72.09 -54.99
N VAL A 336 79.13 73.16 -54.27
CA VAL A 336 80.43 73.23 -53.54
C VAL A 336 80.40 72.82 -52.04
N LEU A 337 79.23 72.64 -51.40
CA LEU A 337 79.09 72.60 -49.93
C LEU A 337 79.04 71.21 -49.25
N LYS A 338 79.73 70.18 -49.77
CA LYS A 338 79.60 68.79 -49.23
C LYS A 338 80.72 68.27 -48.32
N GLU A 339 81.99 68.68 -48.49
CA GLU A 339 83.11 67.95 -47.84
C GLU A 339 83.41 68.38 -46.38
N GLU A 340 83.12 69.62 -45.99
CA GLU A 340 83.43 70.13 -44.63
C GLU A 340 82.67 69.39 -43.51
N ASN A 341 81.53 68.77 -43.84
CA ASN A 341 80.66 68.08 -42.87
C ASN A 341 81.15 66.69 -42.41
N ARG A 342 82.34 66.26 -42.86
CA ARG A 342 82.89 64.93 -42.56
C ARG A 342 83.76 64.91 -41.30
N VAL A 343 84.62 65.91 -41.12
CA VAL A 343 85.70 65.93 -40.10
C VAL A 343 85.15 66.03 -38.66
N LEU A 344 83.99 66.65 -38.46
CA LEU A 344 83.39 66.85 -37.13
C LEU A 344 82.84 65.57 -36.45
N ARG A 345 82.79 64.43 -37.14
CA ARG A 345 82.16 63.20 -36.61
C ARG A 345 83.12 62.33 -35.80
N ASP A 346 84.37 62.23 -36.22
CA ASP A 346 85.33 61.28 -35.65
C ASP A 346 85.75 61.65 -34.21
N HIS A 347 85.68 62.93 -33.85
CA HIS A 347 86.01 63.41 -32.51
C HIS A 347 84.98 63.03 -31.42
N ILE A 348 83.76 62.63 -31.82
CA ILE A 348 82.69 62.21 -30.88
C ILE A 348 82.90 60.76 -30.40
N ALA A 349 83.66 59.95 -31.13
CA ALA A 349 83.81 58.52 -30.84
C ALA A 349 84.50 58.22 -29.49
N GLN A 350 85.46 59.06 -29.08
CA GLN A 350 86.41 58.75 -28.00
C GLN A 350 85.86 58.94 -26.57
N LEU A 351 84.65 59.47 -26.38
CA LEU A 351 84.06 59.73 -25.05
C LEU A 351 83.22 58.57 -24.47
N ASN A 352 83.14 57.42 -25.16
CA ASN A 352 82.15 56.37 -24.84
C ASN A 352 82.64 55.24 -23.91
N GLU A 353 83.89 55.26 -23.45
CA GLU A 353 84.47 54.13 -22.70
C GLU A 353 83.89 53.96 -21.27
N GLY A 354 83.24 55.00 -20.72
CA GLY A 354 82.61 54.98 -19.39
C GLY A 354 81.22 54.31 -19.30
N LEU A 355 80.75 53.63 -20.34
CA LEU A 355 79.36 53.10 -20.38
C LEU A 355 79.15 51.77 -19.63
N ALA A 356 80.19 50.94 -19.46
CA ALA A 356 80.07 49.55 -19.03
C ALA A 356 79.39 49.35 -17.65
N ASP A 357 79.70 50.20 -16.66
CA ASP A 357 79.10 50.07 -15.33
C ASP A 357 77.65 50.57 -15.26
N ARG A 358 77.23 51.45 -16.18
CA ARG A 358 75.85 51.94 -16.25
C ARG A 358 74.88 50.84 -16.69
N ASP A 359 75.32 49.93 -17.54
CA ASP A 359 74.48 48.84 -18.04
C ASP A 359 74.38 47.64 -17.06
N ARG A 360 75.35 47.47 -16.15
CA ARG A 360 75.19 46.58 -14.98
C ARG A 360 74.08 47.05 -14.05
N LEU A 361 74.06 48.34 -13.70
CA LEU A 361 72.97 48.92 -12.89
C LEU A 361 71.62 48.88 -13.62
N ARG A 362 71.61 49.07 -14.95
CA ARG A 362 70.41 48.90 -15.78
C ARG A 362 69.83 47.49 -15.66
N ALA A 363 70.67 46.45 -15.72
CA ALA A 363 70.23 45.05 -15.63
C ALA A 363 69.63 44.68 -14.25
N GLU A 364 70.12 45.25 -13.16
CA GLU A 364 69.51 45.08 -11.83
C GLU A 364 68.13 45.78 -11.74
N VAL A 365 68.03 47.01 -12.24
CA VAL A 365 66.77 47.75 -12.31
C VAL A 365 65.74 47.02 -13.19
N GLU A 366 66.17 46.38 -14.28
CA GLU A 366 65.30 45.61 -15.17
C GLU A 366 64.74 44.32 -14.52
N LYS A 367 65.47 43.70 -13.59
CA LYS A 367 64.93 42.61 -12.76
C LYS A 367 63.85 43.10 -11.81
N LEU A 368 64.07 44.26 -11.17
CA LEU A 368 63.07 44.89 -10.29
C LEU A 368 61.83 45.37 -11.06
N ALA A 369 61.98 45.81 -12.30
CA ALA A 369 60.86 46.09 -13.20
C ALA A 369 60.00 44.83 -13.40
N LYS A 370 60.60 43.70 -13.78
CA LYS A 370 59.88 42.42 -14.01
C LYS A 370 59.14 41.91 -12.76
N VAL A 371 59.62 42.22 -11.55
CA VAL A 371 58.88 41.94 -10.30
C VAL A 371 57.70 42.90 -10.13
N ARG A 372 57.87 44.20 -10.39
CA ARG A 372 56.79 45.20 -10.37
C ARG A 372 55.69 44.87 -11.38
N ASP A 373 56.07 44.52 -12.61
CA ASP A 373 55.15 44.11 -13.67
C ASP A 373 54.32 42.90 -13.23
N ARG A 374 54.93 41.95 -12.51
CA ARG A 374 54.23 40.77 -11.97
C ARG A 374 53.29 41.10 -10.81
N VAL A 375 53.61 42.11 -10.00
CA VAL A 375 52.70 42.64 -8.97
C VAL A 375 51.51 43.33 -9.63
N HIS A 376 51.74 44.22 -10.61
CA HIS A 376 50.65 44.87 -11.36
C HIS A 376 49.77 43.88 -12.11
N GLN A 377 50.34 42.81 -12.67
CA GLN A 377 49.53 41.71 -13.24
C GLN A 377 48.60 41.08 -12.22
N LEU A 378 49.06 40.82 -10.99
CA LEU A 378 48.24 40.26 -9.91
C LEU A 378 47.20 41.26 -9.37
N GLU A 379 47.53 42.55 -9.32
CA GLU A 379 46.60 43.62 -8.92
C GLU A 379 45.47 43.79 -9.96
N VAL A 380 45.79 43.73 -11.26
CA VAL A 380 44.81 43.70 -12.35
C VAL A 380 43.98 42.41 -12.30
N GLU A 381 44.62 41.25 -12.15
CA GLU A 381 43.94 39.95 -12.00
C GLU A 381 42.98 39.87 -10.79
N LEU A 382 43.24 40.62 -9.72
CA LEU A 382 42.33 40.76 -8.58
C LEU A 382 41.21 41.76 -8.87
N SER A 383 41.53 42.93 -9.44
CA SER A 383 40.54 43.92 -9.89
C SER A 383 39.52 43.33 -10.87
N ASP A 384 39.97 42.51 -11.82
CA ASP A 384 39.12 41.85 -12.81
C ASP A 384 38.24 40.76 -12.18
N ARG A 385 38.77 40.00 -11.20
CA ARG A 385 37.96 39.05 -10.42
C ARG A 385 36.92 39.78 -9.56
N GLU A 386 37.27 40.88 -8.90
CA GLU A 386 36.29 41.71 -8.18
C GLU A 386 35.26 42.33 -9.13
N ALA A 387 35.66 42.75 -10.35
CA ALA A 387 34.74 43.28 -11.35
C ALA A 387 33.77 42.20 -11.84
N ALA A 388 34.24 40.97 -12.08
CA ALA A 388 33.40 39.82 -12.38
C ALA A 388 32.43 39.49 -11.24
N HIS A 389 32.90 39.47 -9.99
CA HIS A 389 32.04 39.25 -8.82
C HIS A 389 31.00 40.36 -8.65
N ARG A 390 31.38 41.64 -8.80
CA ARG A 390 30.44 42.78 -8.84
C ARG A 390 29.44 42.68 -9.99
N GLY A 391 29.83 42.10 -11.13
CA GLY A 391 28.94 41.75 -12.25
C GLY A 391 27.92 40.68 -11.86
N THR A 392 28.35 39.57 -11.27
CA THR A 392 27.45 38.49 -10.82
C THR A 392 26.50 38.95 -9.72
N LEU A 393 26.95 39.78 -8.77
CA LEU A 393 26.09 40.36 -7.74
C LEU A 393 24.99 41.23 -8.35
N LYS A 394 25.32 42.11 -9.32
CA LYS A 394 24.32 42.89 -10.05
C LYS A 394 23.33 42.03 -10.83
N GLN A 395 23.75 40.89 -11.38
CA GLN A 395 22.84 39.94 -12.02
C GLN A 395 21.89 39.29 -11.01
N PHE A 396 22.38 38.92 -9.81
CA PHE A 396 21.51 38.43 -8.74
C PHE A 396 20.52 39.51 -8.24
N GLU A 397 20.99 40.74 -7.99
CA GLU A 397 20.15 41.89 -7.63
C GLU A 397 19.05 42.16 -8.68
N GLN A 398 19.40 42.11 -9.97
CA GLN A 398 18.44 42.22 -11.07
C GLN A 398 17.42 41.06 -11.06
N SER A 399 17.86 39.83 -10.82
CA SER A 399 16.96 38.66 -10.75
C SER A 399 16.00 38.70 -9.55
N LEU A 400 16.43 39.28 -8.43
CA LEU A 400 15.59 39.52 -7.26
C LEU A 400 14.58 40.64 -7.55
N ALA A 401 15.04 41.78 -8.06
CA ALA A 401 14.16 42.89 -8.45
C ALA A 401 13.19 42.50 -9.59
N GLU A 402 13.48 41.49 -10.41
CA GLU A 402 12.51 40.93 -11.35
C GLU A 402 11.52 39.96 -10.69
N ARG A 403 11.97 39.12 -9.74
CA ARG A 403 11.09 38.31 -8.90
C ARG A 403 10.10 39.16 -8.11
N ASP A 404 10.56 40.23 -7.46
CA ASP A 404 9.73 41.13 -6.68
C ASP A 404 8.66 41.81 -7.55
N ARG A 405 9.04 42.28 -8.75
CA ARG A 405 8.07 42.80 -9.75
C ARG A 405 7.06 41.74 -10.21
N ARG A 406 7.48 40.48 -10.37
CA ARG A 406 6.58 39.37 -10.71
C ARG A 406 5.63 39.04 -9.55
N ILE A 407 6.09 39.11 -8.30
CA ILE A 407 5.28 38.93 -7.09
C ILE A 407 4.26 40.06 -6.98
N SER A 408 4.67 41.34 -7.01
CA SER A 408 3.72 42.46 -6.96
C SER A 408 2.71 42.45 -8.12
N LYS A 409 3.09 41.98 -9.32
CA LYS A 409 2.15 41.78 -10.43
C LYS A 409 1.17 40.62 -10.17
N PHE A 410 1.60 39.57 -9.48
CA PHE A 410 0.71 38.50 -9.03
C PHE A 410 -0.26 39.00 -7.95
N ASP A 411 0.22 39.78 -6.98
CA ASP A 411 -0.60 40.37 -5.92
C ASP A 411 -1.64 41.35 -6.47
N MET A 412 -1.26 42.22 -7.41
CA MET A 412 -2.21 43.11 -8.12
C MET A 412 -3.23 42.32 -8.95
N ASN A 413 -2.82 41.23 -9.59
CA ASN A 413 -3.75 40.34 -10.29
C ASN A 413 -4.70 39.63 -9.31
N ALA A 414 -4.22 39.20 -8.14
CA ALA A 414 -5.03 38.56 -7.11
C ALA A 414 -6.07 39.55 -6.54
N ALA A 415 -5.66 40.79 -6.25
CA ALA A 415 -6.55 41.87 -5.84
C ALA A 415 -7.65 42.13 -6.90
N ALA A 416 -7.26 42.30 -8.16
CA ALA A 416 -8.21 42.50 -9.26
C ALA A 416 -9.15 41.29 -9.50
N GLN A 417 -8.76 40.08 -9.12
CA GLN A 417 -9.64 38.91 -9.13
C GLN A 417 -10.57 38.88 -7.91
N THR A 418 -10.13 39.30 -6.72
CA THR A 418 -11.03 39.45 -5.56
C THR A 418 -12.06 40.56 -5.76
N ASP A 419 -11.69 41.66 -6.41
CA ASP A 419 -12.62 42.75 -6.74
C ASP A 419 -13.68 42.27 -7.74
N LYS A 420 -13.28 41.62 -8.83
CA LYS A 420 -14.21 41.00 -9.80
C LYS A 420 -15.11 39.93 -9.18
N LEU A 421 -14.58 39.15 -8.23
CA LEU A 421 -15.37 38.15 -7.50
C LEU A 421 -16.38 38.82 -6.56
N HIS A 422 -16.04 39.99 -6.00
CA HIS A 422 -16.97 40.81 -5.22
C HIS A 422 -18.06 41.45 -6.11
N GLU A 423 -17.69 42.01 -7.26
CA GLU A 423 -18.63 42.51 -8.28
C GLU A 423 -19.59 41.40 -8.75
N ALA A 424 -19.07 40.21 -9.06
CA ALA A 424 -19.88 39.05 -9.43
C ALA A 424 -20.83 38.62 -8.29
N GLN A 425 -20.38 38.63 -7.03
CA GLN A 425 -21.25 38.35 -5.87
C GLN A 425 -22.33 39.42 -5.69
N GLN A 426 -22.04 40.70 -5.95
CA GLN A 426 -23.06 41.75 -5.94
C GLN A 426 -24.07 41.56 -7.07
N ALA A 427 -23.60 41.26 -8.30
CA ALA A 427 -24.44 40.98 -9.45
C ALA A 427 -25.39 39.78 -9.19
N CYS A 428 -24.87 38.67 -8.63
CA CYS A 428 -25.70 37.54 -8.22
C CYS A 428 -26.78 37.94 -7.21
N ARG A 429 -26.45 38.72 -6.17
CA ARG A 429 -27.45 39.20 -5.19
C ARG A 429 -28.52 40.09 -5.84
N THR A 430 -28.15 40.96 -6.78
CA THR A 430 -29.15 41.77 -7.52
C THR A 430 -30.02 40.91 -8.44
N ALA A 431 -29.48 39.84 -9.03
CA ALA A 431 -30.24 38.89 -9.83
C ALA A 431 -31.18 38.02 -8.96
N GLU A 432 -30.76 37.62 -7.76
CA GLU A 432 -31.61 36.94 -6.76
C GLU A 432 -32.76 37.85 -6.32
N GLN A 433 -32.48 39.13 -6.01
CA GLN A 433 -33.50 40.13 -5.68
C GLN A 433 -34.49 40.35 -6.83
N ALA A 434 -33.99 40.48 -8.07
CA ALA A 434 -34.85 40.57 -9.25
C ALA A 434 -35.68 39.28 -9.46
N GLN A 435 -35.14 38.10 -9.12
CA GLN A 435 -35.88 36.84 -9.20
C GLN A 435 -36.99 36.75 -8.16
N GLU A 436 -36.81 37.27 -6.94
CA GLU A 436 -37.90 37.37 -5.95
C GLU A 436 -39.00 38.36 -6.38
N VAL A 437 -38.63 39.50 -6.98
CA VAL A 437 -39.61 40.42 -7.59
C VAL A 437 -40.41 39.73 -8.70
N LEU A 438 -39.72 39.05 -9.63
CA LEU A 438 -40.37 38.28 -10.71
C LEU A 438 -41.24 37.11 -10.18
N LYS A 439 -40.88 36.48 -9.06
CA LYS A 439 -41.72 35.45 -8.41
C LYS A 439 -43.02 36.06 -7.88
N GLU A 440 -42.96 37.23 -7.27
CA GLU A 440 -44.15 37.92 -6.75
C GLU A 440 -45.01 38.50 -7.88
N GLU A 441 -44.41 39.03 -8.96
CA GLU A 441 -45.14 39.40 -10.18
C GLU A 441 -45.84 38.19 -10.81
N VAL A 442 -45.17 37.04 -10.90
CA VAL A 442 -45.78 35.77 -11.36
C VAL A 442 -46.87 35.28 -10.39
N ARG A 443 -46.78 35.56 -9.08
CA ARG A 443 -47.84 35.26 -8.11
C ARG A 443 -49.07 36.15 -8.36
N VAL A 444 -48.88 37.46 -8.47
CA VAL A 444 -49.95 38.43 -8.78
C VAL A 444 -50.61 38.13 -10.13
N LEU A 445 -49.83 37.76 -11.15
CA LEU A 445 -50.36 37.34 -12.46
C LEU A 445 -51.16 36.02 -12.37
N ARG A 446 -50.75 35.06 -11.54
CA ARG A 446 -51.53 33.83 -11.29
C ARG A 446 -52.83 34.12 -10.54
N ASP A 447 -52.79 34.97 -9.53
CA ASP A 447 -53.97 35.39 -8.76
C ASP A 447 -54.95 36.16 -9.67
N HIS A 448 -54.45 36.99 -10.60
CA HIS A 448 -55.28 37.66 -11.59
C HIS A 448 -55.84 36.72 -12.68
N ILE A 449 -55.06 35.72 -13.13
CA ILE A 449 -55.56 34.65 -14.01
C ILE A 449 -56.65 33.83 -13.32
N ALA A 450 -56.54 33.58 -12.01
CA ALA A 450 -57.58 32.91 -11.23
C ALA A 450 -58.88 33.74 -11.20
N GLN A 451 -58.79 35.05 -10.93
CA GLN A 451 -59.92 35.99 -10.98
C GLN A 451 -60.57 36.03 -12.38
N LEU A 452 -59.77 36.06 -13.44
CA LEU A 452 -60.27 36.02 -14.82
C LEU A 452 -60.96 34.68 -15.15
N ASN A 453 -60.46 33.56 -14.64
CA ASN A 453 -61.09 32.25 -14.79
C ASN A 453 -62.41 32.13 -14.01
N GLU A 454 -62.51 32.75 -12.84
CA GLU A 454 -63.76 32.83 -12.06
C GLU A 454 -64.79 33.71 -12.79
N GLY A 455 -64.38 34.87 -13.32
CA GLY A 455 -65.22 35.71 -14.18
C GLY A 455 -65.62 35.04 -15.50
N LEU A 456 -64.80 34.15 -16.06
CA LEU A 456 -65.16 33.31 -17.20
C LEU A 456 -66.21 32.26 -16.82
N ALA A 457 -66.08 31.62 -15.66
CA ALA A 457 -67.08 30.68 -15.15
C ALA A 457 -68.44 31.36 -14.91
N ASP A 458 -68.46 32.59 -14.37
CA ASP A 458 -69.68 33.39 -14.25
C ASP A 458 -70.24 33.84 -15.60
N ARG A 459 -69.38 34.19 -16.57
CA ARG A 459 -69.82 34.49 -17.94
C ARG A 459 -70.45 33.27 -18.61
N ASP A 460 -69.95 32.06 -18.35
CA ASP A 460 -70.52 30.84 -18.93
C ASP A 460 -71.75 30.32 -18.14
N ARG A 461 -71.89 30.63 -16.84
CA ARG A 461 -73.18 30.56 -16.13
C ARG A 461 -74.22 31.48 -16.77
N LEU A 462 -73.87 32.75 -17.01
CA LEU A 462 -74.73 33.72 -17.71
C LEU A 462 -75.04 33.28 -19.14
N ARG A 463 -74.10 32.65 -19.86
CA ARG A 463 -74.35 32.06 -21.18
C ARG A 463 -75.41 30.96 -21.11
N ALA A 464 -75.34 30.08 -20.11
CA ALA A 464 -76.35 29.04 -19.89
C ALA A 464 -77.72 29.64 -19.51
N GLU A 465 -77.77 30.81 -18.85
CA GLU A 465 -79.02 31.54 -18.60
C GLU A 465 -79.58 32.17 -19.88
N VAL A 466 -78.72 32.77 -20.71
CA VAL A 466 -79.09 33.27 -22.05
C VAL A 466 -79.58 32.13 -22.95
N GLU A 467 -79.06 30.91 -22.81
CA GLU A 467 -79.57 29.73 -23.54
C GLU A 467 -80.94 29.26 -23.02
N LYS A 468 -81.23 29.40 -21.72
CA LYS A 468 -82.61 29.23 -21.20
C LYS A 468 -83.55 30.29 -21.79
N LEU A 469 -83.11 31.54 -21.89
CA LEU A 469 -83.87 32.63 -22.51
C LEU A 469 -84.04 32.44 -24.03
N ALA A 470 -83.09 31.80 -24.72
CA ALA A 470 -83.27 31.40 -26.12
C ALA A 470 -84.43 30.41 -26.28
N LYS A 471 -84.55 29.41 -25.39
CA LYS A 471 -85.68 28.47 -25.38
C LYS A 471 -87.03 29.15 -25.07
N VAL A 472 -87.01 30.28 -24.36
CA VAL A 472 -88.20 31.15 -24.20
C VAL A 472 -88.48 31.94 -25.48
N ARG A 473 -87.46 32.44 -26.20
CA ARG A 473 -87.61 33.08 -27.51
C ARG A 473 -88.18 32.13 -28.56
N ASP A 474 -87.71 30.88 -28.60
CA ASP A 474 -88.26 29.85 -29.51
C ASP A 474 -89.75 29.61 -29.21
N ARG A 475 -90.15 29.67 -27.93
CA ARG A 475 -91.55 29.58 -27.51
C ARG A 475 -92.37 30.83 -27.87
N VAL A 476 -91.77 32.01 -27.89
CA VAL A 476 -92.39 33.24 -28.41
C VAL A 476 -92.57 33.15 -29.93
N HIS A 477 -91.55 32.73 -30.69
CA HIS A 477 -91.67 32.50 -32.14
C HIS A 477 -92.74 31.44 -32.49
N GLN A 478 -92.90 30.38 -31.69
CA GLN A 478 -94.03 29.45 -31.84
C GLN A 478 -95.39 30.14 -31.68
N LEU A 479 -95.53 31.02 -30.68
CA LEU A 479 -96.75 31.79 -30.46
C LEU A 479 -96.99 32.86 -31.54
N GLU A 480 -95.93 33.46 -32.09
CA GLU A 480 -96.01 34.42 -33.21
C GLU A 480 -96.45 33.74 -34.52
N VAL A 481 -95.97 32.53 -34.80
CA VAL A 481 -96.47 31.71 -35.92
C VAL A 481 -97.94 31.33 -35.69
N GLU A 482 -98.27 30.86 -34.49
CA GLU A 482 -99.66 30.56 -34.09
C GLU A 482 -100.61 31.77 -34.17
N LEU A 483 -100.10 32.99 -34.04
CA LEU A 483 -100.86 34.23 -34.26
C LEU A 483 -100.96 34.55 -35.77
N SER A 484 -99.88 34.38 -36.53
CA SER A 484 -99.88 34.61 -37.98
C SER A 484 -100.84 33.68 -38.72
N ASP A 485 -100.93 32.41 -38.32
CA ASP A 485 -101.91 31.45 -38.85
C ASP A 485 -103.36 31.87 -38.53
N ARG A 486 -103.60 32.43 -37.35
CA ARG A 486 -104.92 33.00 -36.97
C ARG A 486 -105.22 34.27 -37.77
N GLU A 487 -104.24 35.15 -38.01
CA GLU A 487 -104.40 36.32 -38.90
C GLU A 487 -104.63 35.94 -40.37
N ALA A 488 -104.07 34.82 -40.83
CA ALA A 488 -104.34 34.29 -42.16
C ALA A 488 -105.79 33.78 -42.26
N ALA A 489 -106.28 33.07 -41.24
CA ALA A 489 -107.68 32.67 -41.16
C ALA A 489 -108.63 33.89 -41.12
N HIS A 490 -108.30 34.93 -40.35
CA HIS A 490 -109.08 36.17 -40.31
C HIS A 490 -109.06 36.94 -41.65
N ARG A 491 -107.94 36.96 -42.36
CA ARG A 491 -107.88 37.49 -43.74
C ARG A 491 -108.79 36.71 -44.69
N GLY A 492 -108.85 35.39 -44.59
CA GLY A 492 -109.82 34.57 -45.34
C GLY A 492 -111.27 34.97 -45.07
N THR A 493 -111.64 35.24 -43.81
CA THR A 493 -113.01 35.71 -43.49
C THR A 493 -113.29 37.14 -43.97
N LEU A 494 -112.30 38.04 -43.98
CA LEU A 494 -112.44 39.38 -44.55
C LEU A 494 -112.66 39.33 -46.06
N GLN A 495 -111.93 38.47 -46.78
CA GLN A 495 -112.03 38.33 -48.23
C GLN A 495 -113.42 37.79 -48.67
N GLN A 496 -114.08 36.98 -47.84
CA GLN A 496 -115.48 36.58 -48.05
C GLN A 496 -116.46 37.75 -47.84
N VAL A 497 -116.21 38.64 -46.87
CA VAL A 497 -117.01 39.86 -46.68
C VAL A 497 -116.84 40.81 -47.87
N GLU A 498 -115.63 41.00 -48.37
CA GLU A 498 -115.33 41.81 -49.57
C GLU A 498 -116.08 41.28 -50.81
N GLN A 499 -116.11 39.95 -51.02
CA GLN A 499 -116.92 39.35 -52.09
C GLN A 499 -118.42 39.66 -51.93
N SER A 500 -118.96 39.58 -50.70
CA SER A 500 -120.37 39.92 -50.42
C SER A 500 -120.72 41.41 -50.58
N LEU A 501 -119.71 42.29 -50.63
CA LEU A 501 -119.87 43.71 -50.95
C LEU A 501 -119.82 43.94 -52.47
N ALA A 502 -118.90 43.28 -53.18
CA ALA A 502 -118.85 43.33 -54.64
C ALA A 502 -120.15 42.83 -55.31
N GLU A 503 -120.79 41.79 -54.74
CA GLU A 503 -122.11 41.33 -55.18
C GLU A 503 -123.22 42.39 -55.02
N ARG A 504 -123.15 43.22 -53.96
CA ARG A 504 -124.09 44.32 -53.73
C ARG A 504 -123.85 45.50 -54.68
N ASP A 505 -122.59 45.85 -54.95
CA ASP A 505 -122.25 46.89 -55.92
C ASP A 505 -122.66 46.49 -57.35
N GLY A 506 -122.64 45.19 -57.66
CA GLY A 506 -123.26 44.63 -58.86
C GLY A 506 -124.77 44.91 -58.94
N GLN A 507 -125.52 44.66 -57.86
CA GLN A 507 -126.97 44.93 -57.80
C GLN A 507 -127.30 46.43 -57.92
N ILE A 508 -126.50 47.31 -57.31
CA ILE A 508 -126.62 48.77 -57.49
C ILE A 508 -126.37 49.17 -58.95
N SER A 509 -125.40 48.53 -59.62
CA SER A 509 -125.10 48.77 -61.03
C SER A 509 -126.21 48.32 -61.97
N GLU A 510 -127.03 47.33 -61.59
CA GLU A 510 -128.21 46.90 -62.36
C GLU A 510 -129.36 47.92 -62.24
N LEU A 511 -129.59 48.47 -61.04
CA LEU A 511 -130.58 49.54 -60.80
C LEU A 511 -130.24 50.82 -61.56
N ASN A 512 -128.95 51.19 -61.62
CA ASN A 512 -128.51 52.33 -62.45
C ASN A 512 -128.72 52.08 -63.96
N ARG A 513 -128.68 50.82 -64.41
CA ARG A 513 -128.88 50.45 -65.82
C ARG A 513 -130.33 50.65 -66.27
N SER A 514 -131.32 50.42 -65.40
CA SER A 514 -132.73 50.66 -65.74
C SER A 514 -133.09 52.14 -65.77
N ALA A 515 -132.41 52.99 -64.99
CA ALA A 515 -132.60 54.43 -65.01
C ALA A 515 -132.15 55.08 -66.34
N VAL A 516 -131.03 54.62 -66.93
CA VAL A 516 -130.53 55.14 -68.21
C VAL A 516 -131.46 54.77 -69.38
N ALA A 517 -132.14 53.63 -69.31
CA ALA A 517 -133.03 53.15 -70.37
C ALA A 517 -134.25 54.05 -70.63
N GLN A 518 -134.56 55.02 -69.76
CA GLN A 518 -135.62 56.02 -69.97
C GLN A 518 -135.16 57.32 -70.65
N LEU A 519 -133.90 57.42 -71.10
CA LEU A 519 -133.35 58.64 -71.72
C LEU A 519 -133.13 58.57 -73.25
N ASP A 520 -132.96 57.39 -73.83
CA ASP A 520 -132.62 57.26 -75.26
C ASP A 520 -133.83 57.30 -76.23
N GLU A 521 -135.07 57.42 -75.73
CA GLU A 521 -136.26 57.72 -76.55
C GLU A 521 -136.15 59.08 -77.29
N ILE A 522 -135.17 59.92 -76.96
CA ILE A 522 -134.95 61.25 -77.53
C ILE A 522 -133.91 61.26 -78.67
N ARG A 523 -133.24 60.14 -78.99
CA ARG A 523 -132.19 60.07 -80.04
C ARG A 523 -132.57 59.38 -81.34
N VAL A 524 -133.86 59.16 -81.57
CA VAL A 524 -134.38 58.82 -82.91
C VAL A 524 -134.42 60.09 -83.79
N ALA A 525 -134.13 59.91 -85.08
CA ALA A 525 -134.33 60.87 -86.18
C ALA A 525 -133.44 62.14 -86.22
N GLN A 526 -132.19 61.98 -86.71
CA GLN A 526 -131.60 62.89 -87.70
C GLN A 526 -130.38 62.26 -88.42
N LEU A 527 -130.24 62.54 -89.72
CA LEU A 527 -129.05 62.30 -90.57
C LEU A 527 -128.60 60.84 -90.80
N ALA A 528 -129.44 60.06 -91.49
CA ALA A 528 -129.03 58.90 -92.29
C ALA A 528 -129.73 58.95 -93.66
N TYR A 529 -129.36 59.93 -94.51
CA TYR A 529 -130.17 60.32 -95.68
C TYR A 529 -129.41 60.87 -96.90
N GLN A 530 -128.07 60.81 -96.96
CA GLN A 530 -127.28 61.42 -98.06
C GLN A 530 -126.05 60.58 -98.50
N ASP A 531 -126.20 59.26 -98.64
CA ASP A 531 -125.18 58.34 -99.19
C ASP A 531 -125.67 57.58 -100.44
N ALA A 532 -126.39 58.27 -101.35
CA ALA A 532 -126.90 57.66 -102.58
C ALA A 532 -127.16 58.66 -103.73
N GLU A 533 -126.11 59.07 -104.45
CA GLU A 533 -126.11 59.57 -105.85
C GLU A 533 -124.69 60.07 -106.21
N HIS A 534 -124.13 59.90 -107.42
CA HIS A 534 -124.22 58.81 -108.39
C HIS A 534 -123.00 58.92 -109.34
N ALA A 535 -122.71 57.89 -110.14
CA ALA A 535 -121.64 57.91 -111.14
C ALA A 535 -122.14 57.44 -112.52
N GLN A 536 -121.88 58.27 -113.55
CA GLN A 536 -121.82 58.02 -115.01
C GLN A 536 -122.96 57.23 -115.72
N GLU A 537 -123.33 57.51 -116.98
CA GLU A 537 -122.92 58.60 -117.90
C GLU A 537 -124.19 59.44 -118.29
N VAL A 538 -124.66 59.73 -119.53
CA VAL A 538 -124.23 59.45 -120.91
C VAL A 538 -124.35 60.73 -121.74
N LEU A 539 -123.29 61.10 -122.47
CA LEU A 539 -123.23 61.79 -123.79
C LEU A 539 -121.96 62.67 -123.93
N LYS A 540 -120.96 62.14 -124.67
CA LYS A 540 -120.46 62.65 -125.97
C LYS A 540 -120.11 64.15 -126.14
N GLU A 541 -119.09 64.58 -126.90
CA GLU A 541 -117.84 64.00 -127.48
C GLU A 541 -117.08 65.13 -128.24
N ASP A 542 -117.79 66.18 -128.70
CA ASP A 542 -117.38 67.07 -129.80
C ASP A 542 -116.45 68.27 -129.49
N ILE A 543 -115.89 68.41 -128.27
CA ILE A 543 -114.84 69.43 -127.99
C ILE A 543 -113.56 68.80 -127.43
N GLN A 544 -113.07 67.82 -128.20
CA GLN A 544 -111.69 67.34 -128.13
C GLN A 544 -110.71 68.44 -128.63
N VAL A 545 -109.41 68.13 -128.66
CA VAL A 545 -108.33 68.90 -129.33
C VAL A 545 -107.86 70.21 -128.65
N LEU A 546 -108.72 71.16 -128.24
CA LEU A 546 -108.26 72.53 -127.95
C LEU A 546 -107.43 72.73 -126.67
N HIS A 547 -107.69 72.03 -125.55
CA HIS A 547 -106.97 72.26 -124.29
C HIS A 547 -105.68 71.44 -124.10
N ASN A 548 -105.43 70.44 -124.96
CA ASN A 548 -104.20 69.62 -124.90
C ASN A 548 -102.91 70.44 -125.14
N ARG A 549 -103.01 71.70 -125.56
CA ARG A 549 -101.88 72.62 -125.74
C ARG A 549 -101.48 73.40 -124.47
N ILE A 550 -102.32 73.43 -123.44
CA ILE A 550 -102.07 74.14 -122.17
C ILE A 550 -101.54 73.21 -121.07
N ALA A 551 -101.88 71.92 -121.12
CA ALA A 551 -101.33 70.92 -120.18
C ALA A 551 -99.79 70.88 -120.21
N GLN A 552 -99.21 70.92 -121.42
CA GLN A 552 -97.78 70.75 -121.69
C GLN A 552 -96.85 71.91 -121.25
N LEU A 553 -97.37 72.95 -120.61
CA LEU A 553 -96.57 74.07 -120.05
C LEU A 553 -96.75 74.24 -118.53
N ASN A 554 -97.57 73.40 -117.89
CA ASN A 554 -97.76 73.43 -116.42
C ASN A 554 -97.02 72.30 -115.69
N GLU A 555 -96.58 71.26 -116.40
CA GLU A 555 -95.92 70.08 -115.83
C GLU A 555 -94.52 70.42 -115.29
N ASP A 556 -93.73 71.22 -116.02
CA ASP A 556 -92.39 71.70 -115.64
C ASP A 556 -92.36 72.55 -114.34
N LEU A 557 -93.50 73.06 -113.87
CA LEU A 557 -93.58 73.81 -112.62
C LEU A 557 -93.77 72.90 -111.39
N ALA A 558 -94.35 71.70 -111.54
CA ALA A 558 -94.68 70.82 -110.43
C ALA A 558 -93.43 70.21 -109.77
N ASP A 559 -92.41 69.85 -110.56
CA ASP A 559 -91.18 69.25 -110.04
C ASP A 559 -90.30 70.24 -109.25
N ARG A 560 -90.46 71.55 -109.49
CA ARG A 560 -89.75 72.59 -108.75
C ARG A 560 -90.18 72.68 -107.27
N ASP A 561 -91.46 72.39 -106.97
CA ASP A 561 -91.95 72.35 -105.59
C ASP A 561 -91.74 70.99 -104.90
N ARG A 562 -91.61 69.90 -105.67
CA ARG A 562 -91.07 68.62 -105.17
C ARG A 562 -89.62 68.78 -104.69
N LEU A 563 -88.77 69.45 -105.47
CA LEU A 563 -87.38 69.73 -105.08
C LEU A 563 -87.29 70.64 -103.85
N ARG A 564 -88.14 71.68 -103.74
CA ARG A 564 -88.22 72.53 -102.53
C ARG A 564 -88.63 71.77 -101.27
N THR A 565 -89.57 70.81 -101.39
CA THR A 565 -90.03 70.02 -100.24
C THR A 565 -89.03 68.92 -99.85
N GLN A 566 -88.19 68.45 -100.78
CA GLN A 566 -87.02 67.64 -100.45
C GLN A 566 -85.90 68.47 -99.80
N LEU A 567 -85.61 69.68 -100.29
CA LEU A 567 -84.64 70.60 -99.67
C LEU A 567 -85.00 70.93 -98.21
N LYS A 568 -86.26 71.28 -97.92
CA LYS A 568 -86.70 71.50 -96.51
C LYS A 568 -86.55 70.27 -95.62
N LYS A 569 -86.66 69.06 -96.17
CA LYS A 569 -86.38 67.82 -95.43
C LYS A 569 -84.87 67.67 -95.17
N LEU A 570 -84.02 67.93 -96.16
CA LEU A 570 -82.56 67.93 -96.00
C LEU A 570 -82.10 68.99 -94.99
N GLU A 571 -82.65 70.20 -95.02
CA GLU A 571 -82.40 71.26 -94.01
C GLU A 571 -82.77 70.77 -92.59
N SER A 572 -83.92 70.12 -92.42
CA SER A 572 -84.31 69.54 -91.12
C SER A 572 -83.42 68.38 -90.66
N VAL A 573 -82.87 67.61 -91.60
CA VAL A 573 -81.90 66.54 -91.31
C VAL A 573 -80.53 67.13 -90.97
N GLN A 574 -80.07 68.17 -91.66
CA GLN A 574 -78.85 68.90 -91.30
C GLN A 574 -78.96 69.54 -89.91
N GLY A 575 -80.12 70.12 -89.56
CA GLY A 575 -80.38 70.62 -88.21
C GLY A 575 -80.24 69.53 -87.15
N ARG A 576 -80.81 68.34 -87.40
CA ARG A 576 -80.65 67.17 -86.50
C ARG A 576 -79.23 66.61 -86.46
N VAL A 577 -78.52 66.59 -87.58
CA VAL A 577 -77.11 66.14 -87.63
C VAL A 577 -76.25 67.09 -86.83
N HIS A 578 -76.39 68.40 -87.01
CA HIS A 578 -75.62 69.39 -86.26
C HIS A 578 -75.94 69.37 -84.77
N GLN A 579 -77.21 69.14 -84.39
CA GLN A 579 -77.59 68.95 -83.00
C GLN A 579 -76.95 67.70 -82.38
N LEU A 580 -76.84 66.60 -83.14
CA LEU A 580 -76.12 65.40 -82.72
C LEU A 580 -74.59 65.58 -82.67
N GLU A 581 -74.01 66.37 -83.58
CA GLU A 581 -72.58 66.74 -83.55
C GLU A 581 -72.24 67.54 -82.28
N VAL A 582 -73.07 68.53 -81.92
CA VAL A 582 -72.93 69.29 -80.67
C VAL A 582 -73.09 68.38 -79.46
N GLU A 583 -74.14 67.55 -79.41
CA GLU A 583 -74.33 66.56 -78.34
C GLU A 583 -73.17 65.56 -78.21
N LEU A 584 -72.53 65.16 -79.32
CA LEU A 584 -71.35 64.28 -79.30
C LEU A 584 -70.12 65.03 -78.80
N SER A 585 -69.88 66.26 -79.28
CA SER A 585 -68.80 67.13 -78.80
C SER A 585 -68.90 67.38 -77.28
N ASP A 586 -70.11 67.64 -76.78
CA ASP A 586 -70.37 67.84 -75.35
C ASP A 586 -70.16 66.54 -74.55
N ARG A 587 -70.64 65.39 -75.03
CA ARG A 587 -70.34 64.08 -74.41
C ARG A 587 -68.85 63.78 -74.41
N GLU A 588 -68.14 64.06 -75.50
CA GLU A 588 -66.67 63.91 -75.57
C GLU A 588 -65.94 64.88 -74.64
N ALA A 589 -66.46 66.10 -74.43
CA ALA A 589 -65.90 67.05 -73.46
C ALA A 589 -66.10 66.55 -72.03
N VAL A 590 -67.28 66.02 -71.70
CA VAL A 590 -67.56 65.36 -70.42
C VAL A 590 -66.66 64.14 -70.22
N HIS A 591 -66.52 63.25 -71.22
CA HIS A 591 -65.65 62.07 -71.13
C HIS A 591 -64.16 62.42 -70.99
N ARG A 592 -63.68 63.47 -71.68
CA ARG A 592 -62.33 64.02 -71.44
C ARG A 592 -62.18 64.57 -70.02
N GLY A 593 -63.22 65.20 -69.47
CA GLY A 593 -63.29 65.64 -68.08
C GLY A 593 -63.19 64.47 -67.09
N THR A 594 -64.00 63.42 -67.26
CA THR A 594 -63.99 62.25 -66.38
C THR A 594 -62.69 61.46 -66.48
N ASN A 595 -62.11 61.30 -67.67
CA ASN A 595 -60.81 60.63 -67.82
C ASN A 595 -59.71 61.40 -67.10
N LYS A 596 -59.67 62.73 -67.23
CA LYS A 596 -58.70 63.58 -66.52
C LYS A 596 -58.86 63.52 -65.00
N GLN A 597 -60.09 63.38 -64.50
CA GLN A 597 -60.35 63.13 -63.07
C GLN A 597 -59.89 61.74 -62.62
N LEU A 598 -60.11 60.70 -63.45
CA LEU A 598 -59.65 59.35 -63.18
C LEU A 598 -58.11 59.27 -63.18
N GLU A 599 -57.43 59.86 -64.17
CA GLU A 599 -55.97 60.02 -64.24
C GLU A 599 -55.41 60.71 -63.00
N GLN A 600 -56.04 61.80 -62.53
CA GLN A 600 -55.66 62.47 -61.29
C GLN A 600 -55.85 61.56 -60.06
N SER A 601 -56.94 60.79 -59.99
CA SER A 601 -57.19 59.84 -58.90
C SER A 601 -56.22 58.65 -58.88
N LEU A 602 -55.78 58.19 -60.06
CA LEU A 602 -54.76 57.16 -60.22
C LEU A 602 -53.40 57.71 -59.80
N ALA A 603 -52.99 58.87 -60.33
CA ALA A 603 -51.75 59.52 -59.92
C ALA A 603 -51.72 59.91 -58.42
N GLU A 604 -52.87 60.07 -57.75
CA GLU A 604 -52.91 60.21 -56.30
C GLU A 604 -52.80 58.85 -55.58
N ARG A 605 -53.46 57.80 -56.08
CA ARG A 605 -53.31 56.42 -55.60
C ARG A 605 -51.86 55.95 -55.72
N ASP A 606 -51.20 56.15 -56.84
CA ASP A 606 -49.81 55.75 -57.07
C ASP A 606 -48.88 56.45 -56.08
N ARG A 607 -49.06 57.76 -55.86
CA ARG A 607 -48.33 58.52 -54.81
C ARG A 607 -48.61 58.04 -53.39
N ARG A 608 -49.80 57.48 -53.12
CA ARG A 608 -50.12 56.85 -51.82
C ARG A 608 -49.46 55.47 -51.72
N ILE A 609 -49.50 54.66 -52.78
CA ILE A 609 -48.85 53.35 -52.89
C ILE A 609 -47.35 53.50 -52.68
N SER A 610 -46.65 54.36 -53.43
CA SER A 610 -45.21 54.60 -53.25
C SER A 610 -44.83 55.08 -51.84
N LYS A 611 -45.74 55.75 -51.12
CA LYS A 611 -45.53 56.10 -49.69
C LYS A 611 -45.73 54.90 -48.77
N PHE A 612 -46.69 54.03 -49.04
CA PHE A 612 -46.82 52.76 -48.32
C PHE A 612 -45.63 51.84 -48.59
N ASP A 613 -45.16 51.74 -49.84
CA ASP A 613 -43.98 50.94 -50.21
C ASP A 613 -42.71 51.47 -49.54
N ALA A 614 -42.49 52.79 -49.53
CA ALA A 614 -41.36 53.40 -48.82
C ALA A 614 -41.44 53.18 -47.30
N ASN A 615 -42.63 53.28 -46.70
CA ASN A 615 -42.84 52.97 -45.28
C ASN A 615 -42.64 51.48 -44.98
N ALA A 616 -43.06 50.58 -45.87
CA ALA A 616 -42.87 49.14 -45.75
C ALA A 616 -41.39 48.78 -45.87
N ALA A 617 -40.67 49.35 -46.84
CA ALA A 617 -39.22 49.22 -46.98
C ALA A 617 -38.50 49.64 -45.69
N ALA A 618 -38.79 50.83 -45.18
CA ALA A 618 -38.22 51.34 -43.92
C ALA A 618 -38.61 50.52 -42.68
N GLN A 619 -39.73 49.79 -42.70
CA GLN A 619 -40.06 48.81 -41.65
C GLN A 619 -39.32 47.48 -41.84
N THR A 620 -39.14 46.99 -43.07
CA THR A 620 -38.35 45.79 -43.34
C THR A 620 -36.87 45.98 -43.04
N GLU A 621 -36.32 47.18 -43.27
CA GLU A 621 -34.96 47.56 -42.91
C GLU A 621 -34.77 47.54 -41.39
N LYS A 622 -35.62 48.23 -40.64
CA LYS A 622 -35.61 48.21 -39.15
C LYS A 622 -35.84 46.82 -38.56
N LEU A 623 -36.69 46.00 -39.20
CA LEU A 623 -36.91 44.61 -38.79
C LEU A 623 -35.68 43.75 -39.08
N HIS A 624 -34.94 44.04 -40.16
CA HIS A 624 -33.66 43.39 -40.45
C HIS A 624 -32.56 43.82 -39.47
N GLU A 625 -32.44 45.11 -39.15
CA GLU A 625 -31.56 45.64 -38.10
C GLU A 625 -31.85 44.96 -36.75
N ALA A 626 -33.12 44.88 -36.36
CA ALA A 626 -33.54 44.21 -35.12
C ALA A 626 -33.22 42.69 -35.13
N GLN A 627 -33.38 42.01 -36.28
CA GLN A 627 -32.99 40.61 -36.43
C GLN A 627 -31.46 40.42 -36.37
N GLN A 628 -30.67 41.32 -36.95
CA GLN A 628 -29.21 41.28 -36.82
C GLN A 628 -28.80 41.50 -35.36
N ALA A 629 -29.37 42.50 -34.68
CA ALA A 629 -29.15 42.76 -33.26
C ALA A 629 -29.49 41.53 -32.40
N SER A 630 -30.65 40.90 -32.61
CA SER A 630 -31.05 39.66 -31.93
C SER A 630 -30.01 38.56 -32.12
N ARG A 631 -29.58 38.29 -33.36
CA ARG A 631 -28.54 37.28 -33.66
C ARG A 631 -27.21 37.58 -32.97
N THR A 632 -26.78 38.84 -32.93
CA THR A 632 -25.54 39.22 -32.20
C THR A 632 -25.69 39.07 -30.69
N ALA A 633 -26.87 39.33 -30.14
CA ALA A 633 -27.16 39.11 -28.72
C ALA A 633 -27.26 37.62 -28.36
N GLU A 634 -27.86 36.81 -29.23
CA GLU A 634 -27.89 35.34 -29.13
C GLU A 634 -26.47 34.76 -29.17
N GLN A 635 -25.64 35.19 -30.12
CA GLN A 635 -24.22 34.80 -30.20
C GLN A 635 -23.44 35.20 -28.94
N ALA A 636 -23.62 36.42 -28.43
CA ALA A 636 -23.02 36.85 -27.17
C ALA A 636 -23.51 36.02 -25.96
N GLN A 637 -24.78 35.62 -25.94
CA GLN A 637 -25.32 34.73 -24.89
C GLN A 637 -24.73 33.32 -24.97
N GLU A 638 -24.49 32.75 -26.16
CA GLU A 638 -23.82 31.44 -26.27
C GLU A 638 -22.35 31.51 -25.82
N VAL A 639 -21.63 32.59 -26.14
CA VAL A 639 -20.26 32.81 -25.62
C VAL A 639 -20.28 32.91 -24.08
N LEU A 640 -21.18 33.72 -23.51
CA LEU A 640 -21.32 33.83 -22.05
C LEU A 640 -21.75 32.51 -21.39
N LYS A 641 -22.56 31.68 -22.04
CA LYS A 641 -22.92 30.34 -21.55
C LYS A 641 -21.70 29.42 -21.49
N GLU A 642 -20.83 29.42 -22.49
CA GLU A 642 -19.62 28.59 -22.47
C GLU A 642 -18.57 29.13 -21.49
N GLU A 643 -18.42 30.46 -21.35
CA GLU A 643 -17.61 31.05 -20.27
C GLU A 643 -18.13 30.63 -18.89
N ILE A 644 -19.44 30.67 -18.66
CA ILE A 644 -20.07 30.15 -17.42
C ILE A 644 -19.88 28.63 -17.28
N ARG A 645 -19.86 27.86 -18.38
CA ARG A 645 -19.60 26.41 -18.36
C ARG A 645 -18.16 26.13 -17.90
N VAL A 646 -17.18 26.79 -18.51
CA VAL A 646 -15.75 26.69 -18.17
C VAL A 646 -15.48 27.17 -16.73
N LEU A 647 -16.09 28.27 -16.30
CA LEU A 647 -15.97 28.75 -14.91
C LEU A 647 -16.56 27.74 -13.90
N ARG A 648 -17.70 27.12 -14.20
CA ARG A 648 -18.28 26.05 -13.36
C ARG A 648 -17.40 24.80 -13.32
N GLU A 649 -16.81 24.43 -14.46
CA GLU A 649 -15.89 23.28 -14.57
C GLU A 649 -14.60 23.52 -13.76
N HIS A 650 -14.04 24.73 -13.83
CA HIS A 650 -12.88 25.14 -13.01
C HIS A 650 -13.23 25.24 -11.51
N ILE A 651 -14.43 25.72 -11.14
CA ILE A 651 -14.92 25.70 -9.75
C ILE A 651 -15.08 24.27 -9.24
N ALA A 652 -15.54 23.33 -10.08
CA ALA A 652 -15.63 21.92 -9.71
C ALA A 652 -14.25 21.32 -9.43
N GLN A 653 -13.26 21.57 -10.30
CA GLN A 653 -11.86 21.15 -10.10
C GLN A 653 -11.25 21.73 -8.81
N LEU A 654 -11.50 23.01 -8.52
CA LEU A 654 -11.05 23.65 -7.28
C LEU A 654 -11.72 23.05 -6.04
N ASN A 655 -13.00 22.71 -6.10
CA ASN A 655 -13.71 22.03 -5.02
C ASN A 655 -13.22 20.60 -4.80
N GLU A 656 -12.87 19.87 -5.86
CA GLU A 656 -12.26 18.54 -5.76
C GLU A 656 -10.87 18.62 -5.11
N GLY A 657 -10.02 19.57 -5.53
CA GLY A 657 -8.73 19.85 -4.89
C GLY A 657 -8.85 20.27 -3.41
N LEU A 658 -9.91 20.99 -3.03
CA LEU A 658 -10.23 21.29 -1.63
C LEU A 658 -10.64 20.03 -0.86
N ALA A 659 -11.48 19.17 -1.44
CA ALA A 659 -11.88 17.90 -0.84
C ALA A 659 -10.69 16.95 -0.63
N ASP A 660 -9.73 16.91 -1.57
CA ASP A 660 -8.47 16.18 -1.37
C ASP A 660 -7.59 16.81 -0.29
N ARG A 661 -7.56 18.14 -0.17
CA ARG A 661 -6.89 18.81 0.95
C ARG A 661 -7.52 18.46 2.30
N ASP A 662 -8.83 18.23 2.35
CA ASP A 662 -9.52 17.79 3.57
C ASP A 662 -9.38 16.29 3.86
N ARG A 663 -9.31 15.44 2.83
CA ARG A 663 -8.86 14.05 2.97
C ARG A 663 -7.44 14.02 3.56
N LEU A 664 -6.51 14.82 3.02
CA LEU A 664 -5.14 14.94 3.53
C LEU A 664 -5.10 15.46 4.98
N ARG A 665 -5.90 16.46 5.35
CA ARG A 665 -6.04 16.91 6.75
C ARG A 665 -6.57 15.80 7.67
N ALA A 666 -7.53 14.99 7.22
CA ALA A 666 -8.02 13.84 7.97
C ALA A 666 -6.99 12.71 8.09
N HIS A 667 -6.13 12.52 7.08
CA HIS A 667 -4.99 11.59 7.15
C HIS A 667 -3.89 12.09 8.10
N LEU A 668 -3.53 13.38 8.07
CA LEU A 668 -2.60 13.99 9.03
C LEU A 668 -3.10 13.84 10.47
N LYS A 669 -4.38 14.12 10.74
CA LYS A 669 -4.96 13.93 12.08
C LYS A 669 -4.98 12.47 12.55
N LYS A 670 -5.04 11.51 11.61
CA LYS A 670 -4.83 10.08 11.94
C LYS A 670 -3.36 9.78 12.25
N LEU A 671 -2.40 10.33 11.49
CA LEU A 671 -0.97 10.20 11.76
C LEU A 671 -0.59 10.84 13.11
N GLU A 672 -1.14 11.99 13.47
CA GLU A 672 -0.98 12.61 14.80
C GLU A 672 -1.48 11.69 15.93
N SER A 673 -2.67 11.07 15.76
CA SER A 673 -3.19 10.13 16.76
C SER A 673 -2.38 8.82 16.85
N LEU A 674 -1.82 8.35 15.73
CA LEU A 674 -0.88 7.23 15.70
C LEU A 674 0.45 7.60 16.36
N GLN A 675 0.97 8.81 16.13
CA GLN A 675 2.18 9.31 16.77
C GLN A 675 2.01 9.45 18.28
N GLY A 676 0.86 9.94 18.76
CA GLY A 676 0.52 9.96 20.19
C GLY A 676 0.48 8.55 20.79
N ARG A 677 -0.07 7.56 20.06
CA ARG A 677 -0.07 6.15 20.47
C ARG A 677 1.31 5.50 20.42
N VAL A 678 2.16 5.85 19.46
CA VAL A 678 3.57 5.43 19.42
C VAL A 678 4.30 5.99 20.63
N HIS A 679 4.12 7.28 20.93
CA HIS A 679 4.76 7.90 22.09
C HIS A 679 4.29 7.29 23.43
N GLN A 680 3.00 6.96 23.55
CA GLN A 680 2.50 6.19 24.70
C GLN A 680 3.19 4.82 24.81
N LEU A 681 3.39 4.12 23.70
CA LEU A 681 4.10 2.83 23.66
C LEU A 681 5.61 2.97 23.97
N GLU A 682 6.26 4.07 23.56
CA GLU A 682 7.64 4.40 23.91
C GLU A 682 7.81 4.59 25.43
N VAL A 683 6.90 5.35 26.06
CA VAL A 683 6.86 5.52 27.53
C VAL A 683 6.61 4.18 28.21
N GLU A 684 5.62 3.42 27.75
CA GLU A 684 5.28 2.08 28.25
C GLU A 684 6.43 1.06 28.10
N LEU A 685 7.29 1.21 27.09
CA LEU A 685 8.50 0.40 26.93
C LEU A 685 9.61 0.88 27.86
N SER A 686 9.84 2.20 27.97
CA SER A 686 10.81 2.79 28.90
C SER A 686 10.52 2.42 30.36
N ASP A 687 9.25 2.42 30.77
CA ASP A 687 8.82 2.02 32.11
C ASP A 687 9.01 0.51 32.35
N ARG A 688 8.70 -0.34 31.35
CA ARG A 688 8.99 -1.78 31.43
C ARG A 688 10.49 -2.04 31.49
N GLU A 689 11.31 -1.34 30.70
CA GLU A 689 12.77 -1.42 30.82
C GLU A 689 13.28 -0.93 32.18
N ALA A 690 12.69 0.13 32.76
CA ALA A 690 13.03 0.59 34.09
C ALA A 690 12.72 -0.48 35.15
N ALA A 691 11.57 -1.14 35.05
CA ALA A 691 11.22 -2.28 35.90
C ALA A 691 12.18 -3.47 35.70
N HIS A 692 12.53 -3.82 34.47
CA HIS A 692 13.51 -4.88 34.17
C HIS A 692 14.93 -4.54 34.65
N ARG A 693 15.36 -3.26 34.56
CA ARG A 693 16.61 -2.76 35.16
C ARG A 693 16.56 -2.85 36.69
N GLY A 694 15.38 -2.68 37.29
CA GLY A 694 15.15 -2.90 38.72
C GLY A 694 15.28 -4.37 39.14
N THR A 695 14.63 -5.30 38.41
CA THR A 695 14.73 -6.74 38.72
C THR A 695 16.11 -7.31 38.44
N LEU A 696 16.80 -6.86 37.39
CA LEU A 696 18.21 -7.22 37.14
C LEU A 696 19.11 -6.83 38.31
N LYS A 697 19.05 -5.59 38.79
CA LYS A 697 19.82 -5.14 39.96
C LYS A 697 19.54 -5.95 41.23
N GLN A 698 18.29 -6.38 41.42
CA GLN A 698 17.92 -7.26 42.53
C GLN A 698 18.49 -8.67 42.36
N ILE A 699 18.49 -9.23 41.13
CA ILE A 699 19.11 -10.53 40.82
C ILE A 699 20.63 -10.45 41.02
N GLU A 700 21.29 -9.44 40.46
CA GLU A 700 22.73 -9.15 40.63
C GLU A 700 23.11 -9.10 42.12
N LYS A 701 22.31 -8.42 42.95
CA LYS A 701 22.51 -8.39 44.40
C LYS A 701 22.40 -9.79 45.03
N THR A 702 21.39 -10.59 44.66
CA THR A 702 21.27 -11.97 45.18
C THR A 702 22.33 -12.94 44.64
N LEU A 703 22.98 -12.62 43.52
CA LEU A 703 24.15 -13.35 43.02
C LEU A 703 25.38 -12.97 43.83
N ALA A 704 25.67 -11.67 44.03
CA ALA A 704 26.76 -11.23 44.89
C ALA A 704 26.63 -11.75 46.34
N GLU A 705 25.42 -11.83 46.89
CA GLU A 705 25.14 -12.45 48.21
C GLU A 705 25.35 -13.98 48.20
N ARG A 706 25.20 -14.66 47.05
CA ARG A 706 25.52 -16.09 46.89
C ARG A 706 27.02 -16.32 46.70
N ASP A 707 27.68 -15.53 45.86
CA ASP A 707 29.11 -15.66 45.58
C ASP A 707 29.93 -15.40 46.84
N ARG A 708 29.55 -14.38 47.63
CA ARG A 708 30.12 -14.14 48.96
C ARG A 708 29.92 -15.34 49.92
N ARG A 709 28.76 -15.99 49.92
CA ARG A 709 28.53 -17.21 50.72
C ARG A 709 29.33 -18.40 50.21
N ILE A 710 29.64 -18.46 48.91
CA ILE A 710 30.53 -19.47 48.34
C ILE A 710 31.97 -19.20 48.79
N GLU A 711 32.44 -17.95 48.76
CA GLU A 711 33.75 -17.55 49.32
C GLU A 711 33.85 -17.89 50.81
N GLU A 712 32.82 -17.62 51.61
CA GLU A 712 32.74 -17.98 53.03
C GLU A 712 32.77 -19.51 53.28
N LEU A 713 32.44 -20.33 52.27
CA LEU A 713 32.51 -21.81 52.31
C LEU A 713 33.79 -22.41 51.70
N VAL A 714 34.60 -21.65 50.96
CA VAL A 714 35.89 -22.14 50.43
C VAL A 714 36.87 -22.56 51.55
N PRO A 715 37.04 -21.81 52.66
CA PRO A 715 37.90 -22.22 53.77
C PRO A 715 37.45 -23.54 54.42
N THR A 716 36.15 -23.77 54.60
CA THR A 716 35.65 -25.01 55.22
C THR A 716 35.78 -26.21 54.27
N ALA A 717 35.59 -26.01 52.96
CA ALA A 717 35.86 -27.02 51.95
C ALA A 717 37.36 -27.40 51.86
N ASN A 718 38.27 -26.45 52.08
CA ASN A 718 39.71 -26.70 52.15
C ASN A 718 40.08 -27.44 53.44
N LEU A 719 39.56 -27.03 54.60
CA LEU A 719 39.76 -27.73 55.88
C LEU A 719 39.25 -29.19 55.84
N LEU A 720 38.10 -29.43 55.20
CA LEU A 720 37.58 -30.78 54.97
C LEU A 720 38.48 -31.61 54.04
N ARG A 721 39.14 -30.97 53.06
CA ARG A 721 40.13 -31.62 52.18
C ARG A 721 41.39 -32.01 52.95
N GLU A 722 41.90 -31.12 53.80
CA GLU A 722 43.05 -31.34 54.68
C GLU A 722 42.78 -32.48 55.66
N LYS A 723 41.61 -32.48 56.34
CA LYS A 723 41.20 -33.60 57.20
C LYS A 723 40.97 -34.89 56.42
N GLY A 724 40.50 -34.81 55.17
CA GLY A 724 40.43 -35.94 54.24
C GLY A 724 41.80 -36.49 53.80
N THR A 725 42.86 -35.66 53.81
CA THR A 725 44.24 -36.13 53.59
C THR A 725 44.86 -36.71 54.87
N GLU A 726 44.66 -36.08 56.03
CA GLU A 726 45.08 -36.64 57.32
C GLU A 726 44.47 -38.03 57.56
N LEU A 727 43.16 -38.20 57.33
CA LEU A 727 42.50 -39.49 57.45
C LEU A 727 43.13 -40.56 56.55
N LYS A 728 43.47 -40.22 55.30
CA LYS A 728 44.15 -41.15 54.36
C LYS A 728 45.58 -41.48 54.78
N GLU A 729 46.25 -40.61 55.53
CA GLU A 729 47.56 -40.92 56.11
C GLU A 729 47.43 -41.81 57.35
N TRP A 730 46.42 -41.58 58.19
CA TRP A 730 46.07 -42.48 59.29
C TRP A 730 45.63 -43.87 58.81
N GLU A 731 44.80 -43.95 57.76
CA GLU A 731 44.44 -45.21 57.10
C GLU A 731 45.67 -45.96 56.58
N LYS A 732 46.59 -45.26 55.88
CA LYS A 732 47.86 -45.86 55.41
C LYS A 732 48.75 -46.31 56.56
N LYS A 733 48.83 -45.54 57.65
CA LYS A 733 49.62 -45.87 58.84
C LYS A 733 49.04 -47.10 59.56
N TYR A 734 47.73 -47.14 59.74
CA TYR A 734 47.02 -48.28 60.33
C TYR A 734 47.12 -49.53 59.45
N ALA A 735 47.02 -49.38 58.12
CA ALA A 735 47.23 -50.48 57.18
C ALA A 735 48.65 -51.06 57.24
N ARG A 736 49.68 -50.21 57.48
CA ARG A 736 51.05 -50.67 57.74
C ARG A 736 51.15 -51.43 59.05
N THR A 737 50.67 -50.89 60.17
CA THR A 737 50.74 -51.60 61.47
C THR A 737 49.94 -52.91 61.46
N VAL A 738 48.80 -52.96 60.77
CA VAL A 738 48.05 -54.21 60.56
C VAL A 738 48.83 -55.22 59.70
N GLN A 739 49.63 -54.76 58.74
CA GLN A 739 50.46 -55.65 57.91
C GLN A 739 51.74 -56.10 58.64
N GLU A 740 52.33 -55.23 59.46
CA GLU A 740 53.41 -55.53 60.40
C GLU A 740 52.96 -56.62 61.38
N HIS A 741 51.85 -56.42 62.09
CA HIS A 741 51.29 -57.43 63.00
C HIS A 741 50.89 -58.74 62.31
N LYS A 742 50.42 -58.71 61.05
CA LYS A 742 50.22 -59.94 60.27
C LYS A 742 51.53 -60.68 59.99
N SER A 743 52.62 -59.96 59.75
CA SER A 743 53.94 -60.57 59.56
C SER A 743 54.53 -61.12 60.86
N GLU A 744 54.31 -60.45 61.99
CA GLU A 744 54.66 -60.94 63.32
C GLU A 744 53.87 -62.21 63.67
N VAL A 745 52.55 -62.23 63.43
CA VAL A 745 51.71 -63.42 63.63
C VAL A 745 52.15 -64.57 62.72
N ALA A 746 52.52 -64.31 61.46
CA ALA A 746 53.04 -65.33 60.56
C ALA A 746 54.39 -65.90 61.03
N GLN A 747 55.30 -65.05 61.54
CA GLN A 747 56.57 -65.50 62.13
C GLN A 747 56.33 -66.33 63.40
N LEU A 748 55.40 -65.92 64.27
CA LEU A 748 55.03 -66.69 65.47
C LEU A 748 54.38 -68.03 65.10
N GLN A 749 53.55 -68.08 64.06
CA GLN A 749 52.99 -69.33 63.53
C GLN A 749 54.08 -70.26 62.97
N GLU A 750 55.07 -69.73 62.25
CA GLU A 750 56.21 -70.52 61.78
C GLU A 750 57.10 -71.02 62.92
N GLN A 751 57.30 -70.21 63.98
CA GLN A 751 57.98 -70.63 65.21
C GLN A 751 57.21 -71.73 65.96
N CYS A 752 55.88 -71.63 66.08
CA CYS A 752 55.06 -72.69 66.66
C CYS A 752 55.16 -73.99 65.85
N ALA A 753 55.01 -73.92 64.52
CA ALA A 753 55.16 -75.09 63.64
C ALA A 753 56.58 -75.69 63.69
N ALA A 754 57.62 -74.88 63.92
CA ALA A 754 58.98 -75.36 64.16
C ALA A 754 59.11 -76.06 65.53
N GLN A 755 58.49 -75.55 66.59
CA GLN A 755 58.45 -76.22 67.89
C GLN A 755 57.64 -77.53 67.85
N GLU A 756 56.54 -77.58 67.10
CA GLU A 756 55.74 -78.80 66.91
C GLU A 756 56.55 -79.89 66.20
N ARG A 757 57.22 -79.57 65.09
CA ARG A 757 58.16 -80.49 64.43
C ARG A 757 59.29 -80.96 65.35
N LEU A 758 59.78 -80.11 66.25
CA LEU A 758 60.81 -80.48 67.22
C LEU A 758 60.25 -81.44 68.28
N ARG A 759 59.01 -81.25 68.73
CA ARG A 759 58.30 -82.18 69.63
C ARG A 759 58.03 -83.53 68.95
N GLU A 760 57.61 -83.54 67.69
CA GLU A 760 57.45 -84.76 66.89
C GLU A 760 58.77 -85.53 66.76
N GLN A 761 59.88 -84.84 66.51
CA GLN A 761 61.22 -85.44 66.47
C GLN A 761 61.67 -86.00 67.82
N LEU A 762 61.40 -85.30 68.93
CA LEU A 762 61.68 -85.80 70.28
C LEU A 762 60.85 -87.06 70.59
N LEU A 763 59.55 -87.05 70.30
CA LEU A 763 58.65 -88.18 70.54
C LEU A 763 59.03 -89.41 69.68
N LEU A 764 59.46 -89.19 68.43
CA LEU A 764 60.02 -90.25 67.59
C LEU A 764 61.34 -90.80 68.15
N ASN A 765 62.21 -89.94 68.70
CA ASN A 765 63.45 -90.37 69.34
C ASN A 765 63.17 -91.15 70.64
N GLU A 766 62.17 -90.76 71.43
CA GLU A 766 61.71 -91.50 72.61
C GLU A 766 61.18 -92.89 72.24
N GLN A 767 60.38 -93.01 71.17
CA GLN A 767 59.95 -94.31 70.63
C GLN A 767 61.14 -95.18 70.18
N GLN A 768 62.15 -94.59 69.53
CA GLN A 768 63.37 -95.29 69.16
C GLN A 768 64.26 -95.67 70.36
N LEU A 769 64.17 -94.98 71.49
CA LEU A 769 64.84 -95.36 72.73
C LEU A 769 64.10 -96.51 73.41
N GLN A 770 62.78 -96.41 73.56
CA GLN A 770 61.93 -97.50 74.07
C GLN A 770 62.12 -98.80 73.28
N GLY A 771 62.14 -98.74 71.95
CA GLY A 771 62.42 -99.92 71.11
C GLY A 771 63.83 -100.49 71.26
N ARG A 772 64.83 -99.69 71.68
CA ARG A 772 66.17 -100.19 72.04
C ARG A 772 66.18 -100.79 73.44
N ASP A 773 65.45 -100.21 74.39
CA ASP A 773 65.32 -100.73 75.75
C ASP A 773 64.57 -102.08 75.77
N GLU A 774 63.55 -102.26 74.92
CA GLU A 774 62.90 -103.56 74.69
C GLU A 774 63.86 -104.59 74.07
N GLN A 775 64.70 -104.19 73.11
CA GLN A 775 65.75 -105.06 72.55
C GLN A 775 66.77 -105.45 73.63
N MET A 776 67.23 -104.51 74.46
CA MET A 776 68.13 -104.76 75.60
C MET A 776 67.48 -105.67 76.65
N ALA A 777 66.19 -105.51 76.92
CA ALA A 777 65.45 -106.38 77.84
C ALA A 777 65.32 -107.82 77.31
N ASN A 778 65.07 -107.99 76.01
CA ASN A 778 65.03 -109.32 75.38
C ASN A 778 66.41 -109.98 75.31
N LEU A 779 67.48 -109.22 75.02
CA LEU A 779 68.86 -109.71 75.11
C LEU A 779 69.24 -110.11 76.55
N ASN A 780 68.81 -109.35 77.55
CA ASN A 780 69.00 -109.71 78.95
C ASN A 780 68.22 -110.98 79.35
N ARG A 781 67.01 -111.21 78.84
CA ARG A 781 66.30 -112.50 79.01
C ARG A 781 67.10 -113.65 78.40
N GLN A 782 67.54 -113.52 77.15
CA GLN A 782 68.36 -114.55 76.50
C GLN A 782 69.65 -114.85 77.28
N LEU A 783 70.28 -113.84 77.87
CA LEU A 783 71.43 -114.03 78.78
C LEU A 783 71.05 -114.72 80.09
N GLN A 784 69.88 -114.47 80.66
CA GLN A 784 69.37 -115.17 81.85
C GLN A 784 69.01 -116.64 81.54
N ASP A 785 68.38 -116.90 80.40
CA ASP A 785 68.05 -118.26 79.95
C ASP A 785 69.33 -119.09 79.73
N LEU A 786 70.34 -118.54 79.03
CA LEU A 786 71.66 -119.16 78.86
C LEU A 786 72.42 -119.33 80.19
N GLN A 787 72.19 -118.47 81.18
CA GLN A 787 72.74 -118.64 82.53
C GLN A 787 72.04 -119.77 83.30
N ALA A 788 70.72 -119.93 83.14
CA ALA A 788 69.96 -121.05 83.70
C ALA A 788 70.36 -122.39 83.06
N GLU A 789 70.56 -122.44 81.74
CA GLU A 789 71.12 -123.60 81.05
C GLU A 789 72.51 -123.96 81.58
N ARG A 790 73.40 -122.97 81.78
CA ARG A 790 74.70 -123.21 82.43
C ARG A 790 74.59 -123.74 83.86
N GLN A 791 73.58 -123.34 84.63
CA GLN A 791 73.38 -123.86 86.00
C GLN A 791 72.87 -125.32 85.97
N ASN A 792 71.93 -125.64 85.08
CA ASN A 792 71.45 -127.02 84.88
C ASN A 792 72.59 -127.95 84.39
N LEU A 793 73.42 -127.49 83.46
CA LEU A 793 74.61 -128.21 82.99
C LEU A 793 75.70 -128.35 84.06
N ALA A 794 75.78 -127.43 85.04
CA ALA A 794 76.71 -127.56 86.16
C ALA A 794 76.26 -128.62 87.18
N GLN A 795 74.95 -128.76 87.39
CA GLN A 795 74.40 -129.74 88.35
C GLN A 795 74.52 -131.19 87.84
N THR A 796 74.32 -131.44 86.54
CA THR A 796 74.43 -132.79 85.96
C THR A 796 75.86 -133.36 86.01
N VAL A 797 76.89 -132.52 86.13
CA VAL A 797 78.31 -132.94 86.20
C VAL A 797 78.69 -133.53 87.56
N GLN A 798 77.91 -133.30 88.64
CA GLN A 798 78.30 -133.71 90.00
C GLN A 798 77.96 -135.16 90.39
N SER A 799 77.44 -136.00 89.47
CA SER A 799 76.78 -137.27 89.81
C SER A 799 77.51 -138.56 89.38
N ILE A 800 78.82 -138.52 89.07
CA ILE A 800 79.58 -139.73 88.64
C ILE A 800 80.98 -139.81 89.29
N PRO A 801 81.19 -140.63 90.33
CA PRO A 801 82.51 -140.99 90.84
C PRO A 801 83.02 -142.34 90.28
N GLY A 802 84.35 -142.52 90.25
CA GLY A 802 84.99 -143.85 90.17
C GLY A 802 85.61 -144.25 88.83
N LYS A 803 86.72 -143.60 88.40
CA LYS A 803 87.58 -144.10 87.30
C LYS A 803 89.10 -143.99 87.50
N ASP A 804 89.59 -143.48 88.63
CA ASP A 804 91.04 -143.28 88.81
C ASP A 804 91.83 -144.60 88.90
N GLU A 805 91.26 -145.68 89.45
CA GLU A 805 91.89 -147.01 89.46
C GLU A 805 92.13 -147.62 88.06
N GLN A 806 91.53 -147.06 87.00
CA GLN A 806 91.78 -147.48 85.62
C GLN A 806 92.99 -146.78 85.00
N ILE A 807 93.48 -145.68 85.58
CA ILE A 807 94.58 -144.88 85.00
C ILE A 807 95.90 -145.65 85.10
N ASP A 808 96.28 -146.12 86.29
CA ASP A 808 97.54 -146.85 86.51
C ASP A 808 97.63 -148.14 85.69
N ARG A 809 96.50 -148.85 85.50
CA ARG A 809 96.46 -150.12 84.75
C ARG A 809 96.48 -149.94 83.23
N LEU A 810 96.23 -148.73 82.72
CA LEU A 810 96.24 -148.44 81.28
C LEU A 810 97.52 -147.76 80.80
N GLN A 811 98.25 -147.04 81.67
CA GLN A 811 99.57 -146.49 81.35
C GLN A 811 100.59 -147.57 80.95
N GLN A 812 100.44 -148.81 81.44
CA GLN A 812 101.31 -149.93 81.08
C GLN A 812 100.94 -150.61 79.74
N ARG A 813 99.78 -150.29 79.12
CA ARG A 813 99.23 -151.04 77.97
C ARG A 813 98.97 -150.23 76.71
N LEU A 814 98.80 -148.91 76.79
CA LEU A 814 98.70 -148.04 75.60
C LEU A 814 100.04 -147.63 74.98
N LYS A 815 101.13 -148.34 75.32
CA LYS A 815 102.41 -148.29 74.61
C LYS A 815 102.41 -149.09 73.30
N GLU A 816 101.44 -150.00 73.12
CA GLU A 816 101.48 -151.04 72.07
C GLU A 816 100.75 -150.67 70.77
N LEU A 817 99.72 -149.80 70.80
CA LEU A 817 98.88 -149.50 69.63
C LEU A 817 99.03 -148.06 69.14
N ARG A 818 100.17 -147.80 68.48
CA ARG A 818 100.32 -146.72 67.51
C ARG A 818 99.61 -147.12 66.20
N GLY A 819 98.67 -146.30 65.73
CA GLY A 819 98.00 -146.45 64.43
C GLY A 819 96.49 -146.73 64.56
N THR A 820 95.61 -146.26 63.66
CA THR A 820 95.83 -145.51 62.40
C THR A 820 94.56 -144.76 61.94
N LEU A 821 94.74 -143.61 61.27
CA LEU A 821 93.80 -142.90 60.33
C LEU A 821 92.50 -142.28 60.94
N ARG A 822 91.95 -141.10 60.57
CA ARG A 822 92.19 -139.99 59.59
C ARG A 822 91.45 -140.03 58.22
N ASP A 823 90.43 -139.15 58.02
CA ASP A 823 90.16 -138.25 56.84
C ASP A 823 88.69 -137.64 56.83
N LYS A 824 88.45 -136.30 56.64
CA LYS A 824 87.97 -135.48 55.46
C LYS A 824 86.40 -135.36 55.28
N ALA A 825 85.70 -134.39 54.62
CA ALA A 825 85.81 -132.98 54.06
C ALA A 825 84.34 -132.46 53.68
N VAL A 826 83.85 -131.20 53.44
CA VAL A 826 84.28 -129.81 53.00
C VAL A 826 84.30 -129.59 51.45
N PRO A 827 83.76 -128.50 50.73
CA PRO A 827 83.43 -127.07 51.06
C PRO A 827 82.18 -126.36 50.34
N ALA A 828 82.12 -124.98 50.27
CA ALA A 828 81.39 -124.03 49.34
C ALA A 828 79.89 -123.60 49.64
N LYS A 829 79.19 -122.55 49.09
CA LYS A 829 79.33 -121.33 48.19
C LYS A 829 78.08 -120.36 48.36
N ALA A 830 77.73 -119.20 47.73
CA ALA A 830 78.16 -118.21 46.67
C ALA A 830 77.41 -116.80 46.79
N ALA A 831 77.55 -115.83 45.85
CA ALA A 831 76.90 -114.45 45.74
C ALA A 831 76.98 -113.88 44.26
N PRO A 832 76.73 -112.59 43.81
CA PRO A 832 76.32 -111.27 44.41
C PRO A 832 75.40 -110.29 43.53
N THR A 833 75.42 -108.93 43.76
CA THR A 833 74.97 -107.75 42.89
C THR A 833 73.44 -107.44 42.71
N LYS A 834 72.86 -106.27 42.24
CA LYS A 834 73.20 -104.90 41.65
C LYS A 834 71.93 -103.94 41.79
N GLU A 835 71.70 -102.65 41.40
CA GLU A 835 72.31 -101.44 40.73
C GLU A 835 71.55 -100.09 41.13
N GLY A 836 71.33 -99.06 40.25
CA GLY A 836 70.65 -97.72 40.44
C GLY A 836 70.58 -96.88 39.10
N PRO A 837 70.38 -95.52 38.99
CA PRO A 837 69.99 -94.39 39.90
C PRO A 837 69.12 -93.20 39.25
N ARG A 838 69.06 -91.99 39.91
CA ARG A 838 68.90 -90.56 39.42
C ARG A 838 67.54 -89.77 39.22
N GLU A 839 67.44 -88.60 39.92
CA GLU A 839 66.92 -87.21 39.57
C GLU A 839 65.49 -86.93 38.98
N ALA A 840 64.76 -85.80 39.17
CA ALA A 840 64.84 -84.59 40.06
C ALA A 840 63.54 -83.68 40.06
N ARG A 841 63.40 -82.77 41.06
CA ARG A 841 62.52 -81.53 41.16
C ARG A 841 60.96 -81.67 41.13
N GLN A 842 60.12 -80.65 41.46
CA GLN A 842 60.01 -79.73 42.63
C GLN A 842 58.83 -78.72 42.43
N LYS A 843 57.87 -78.59 43.38
CA LYS A 843 56.86 -77.50 43.56
C LYS A 843 55.88 -77.19 42.38
N GLY A 844 54.70 -76.56 42.56
CA GLY A 844 53.94 -76.22 43.78
C GLY A 844 52.94 -75.03 43.57
N ALA A 845 52.00 -74.87 44.51
CA ALA A 845 51.04 -73.75 44.70
C ALA A 845 49.75 -73.67 43.84
N GLU A 846 48.69 -73.13 44.46
CA GLU A 846 47.36 -72.82 43.89
C GLU A 846 47.19 -71.28 43.66
N PRO A 847 45.99 -70.62 43.61
CA PRO A 847 45.61 -69.88 42.40
C PRO A 847 45.32 -68.38 42.60
N ASN A 848 45.12 -67.61 41.52
CA ASN A 848 44.43 -66.32 41.60
C ASN A 848 43.85 -65.78 40.27
N THR A 849 42.92 -64.83 40.39
CA THR A 849 42.50 -63.79 39.42
C THR A 849 42.07 -64.15 37.98
N SER A 850 40.77 -63.97 37.75
CA SER A 850 40.17 -63.01 36.78
C SER A 850 40.53 -63.00 35.28
N ALA A 851 39.46 -63.18 34.47
CA ALA A 851 39.18 -62.59 33.15
C ALA A 851 39.92 -63.06 31.87
N GLY A 852 39.13 -63.52 30.87
CA GLY A 852 39.39 -63.21 29.46
C GLY A 852 38.97 -64.22 28.39
N GLN A 853 37.79 -64.00 27.75
CA GLN A 853 37.33 -64.66 26.50
C GLN A 853 37.00 -66.18 26.65
N PRO A 854 36.18 -66.84 25.78
CA PRO A 854 35.93 -66.62 24.35
C PRO A 854 34.56 -66.01 23.95
N LYS A 855 34.43 -65.78 22.63
CA LYS A 855 33.26 -65.24 21.91
C LYS A 855 31.94 -65.97 22.24
N VAL A 856 30.87 -65.18 22.41
CA VAL A 856 29.48 -65.63 22.26
C VAL A 856 28.76 -64.67 21.30
N THR A 857 27.82 -65.20 20.51
CA THR A 857 27.01 -64.45 19.53
C THR A 857 26.15 -63.37 20.20
N LYS A 858 26.02 -62.19 19.56
CA LYS A 858 25.03 -61.18 19.97
C LYS A 858 23.61 -61.73 19.75
N ASN A 859 22.99 -62.24 20.81
CA ASN A 859 21.56 -62.50 20.79
C ASN A 859 20.81 -61.19 20.51
N LYS A 860 19.95 -61.21 19.49
CA LYS A 860 19.20 -60.05 19.01
C LYS A 860 18.06 -59.77 19.99
N GLN A 861 18.35 -59.03 21.06
CA GLN A 861 17.38 -58.68 22.08
C GLN A 861 16.25 -57.84 21.46
N GLU A 862 15.02 -58.33 21.53
CA GLU A 862 13.86 -57.57 21.06
C GLU A 862 13.62 -56.35 21.98
N ASP A 863 13.06 -55.29 21.41
CA ASP A 863 12.56 -54.14 22.16
C ASP A 863 11.06 -54.28 22.41
N ASP A 864 10.62 -53.91 23.61
CA ASP A 864 9.20 -53.86 23.94
C ASP A 864 8.56 -52.65 23.25
N LEU A 865 8.09 -52.86 22.01
CA LEU A 865 7.50 -51.81 21.17
C LEU A 865 6.27 -51.14 21.79
N LYS A 866 5.64 -51.77 22.81
CA LYS A 866 4.53 -51.20 23.60
C LYS A 866 4.92 -49.93 24.36
N LYS A 867 6.21 -49.63 24.50
CA LYS A 867 6.73 -48.41 25.14
C LYS A 867 6.69 -47.16 24.26
N ILE A 868 6.34 -47.30 22.98
CA ILE A 868 6.05 -46.19 22.07
C ILE A 868 4.57 -45.84 22.21
N HIS A 869 4.25 -44.56 22.45
CA HIS A 869 2.87 -44.12 22.61
C HIS A 869 2.03 -44.45 21.36
N GLY A 870 0.86 -45.08 21.56
CA GLY A 870 -0.04 -45.51 20.48
C GLY A 870 0.14 -46.96 19.99
N ILE A 871 1.28 -47.61 20.25
CA ILE A 871 1.51 -49.02 19.89
C ILE A 871 0.90 -49.97 20.93
N GLY A 872 -0.39 -50.27 20.77
CA GLY A 872 -1.08 -51.29 21.56
C GLY A 872 -0.57 -52.71 21.32
N GLN A 873 -0.90 -53.66 22.20
CA GLN A 873 -0.40 -55.04 22.15
C GLN A 873 -0.64 -55.76 20.83
N ALA A 874 -1.80 -55.58 20.19
CA ALA A 874 -2.09 -56.15 18.87
C ALA A 874 -1.19 -55.56 17.77
N ILE A 875 -0.93 -54.25 17.82
CA ILE A 875 -0.05 -53.55 16.86
C ILE A 875 1.39 -54.03 17.03
N ALA A 876 1.89 -54.14 18.27
CA ALA A 876 3.20 -54.71 18.57
C ALA A 876 3.34 -56.14 18.01
N GLN A 877 2.36 -57.01 18.24
CA GLN A 877 2.37 -58.38 17.70
C GLN A 877 2.39 -58.40 16.16
N THR A 878 1.65 -57.51 15.49
CA THR A 878 1.67 -57.41 14.02
C THR A 878 2.99 -56.80 13.50
N LEU A 879 3.60 -55.84 14.20
CA LEU A 879 4.93 -55.31 13.86
C LEU A 879 6.02 -56.39 13.97
N HIS A 880 5.97 -57.25 14.99
CA HIS A 880 6.90 -58.39 15.12
C HIS A 880 6.67 -59.40 13.98
N LYS A 881 5.41 -59.70 13.61
CA LYS A 881 5.09 -60.52 12.41
C LYS A 881 5.58 -59.88 11.10
N LEU A 882 5.72 -58.55 11.05
CA LEU A 882 6.26 -57.80 9.92
C LEU A 882 7.80 -57.62 9.98
N GLY A 883 8.51 -58.28 10.90
CA GLY A 883 9.97 -58.21 10.99
C GLY A 883 10.52 -56.96 11.70
N THR A 884 9.67 -56.18 12.36
CA THR A 884 10.05 -55.04 13.19
C THR A 884 10.04 -55.44 14.66
N HIS A 885 11.24 -55.55 15.26
CA HIS A 885 11.44 -56.05 16.63
C HIS A 885 12.30 -55.09 17.49
N THR A 886 12.70 -53.94 16.95
CA THR A 886 13.60 -53.00 17.64
C THR A 886 13.21 -51.54 17.41
N PHE A 887 13.44 -50.68 18.41
CA PHE A 887 13.17 -49.24 18.36
C PHE A 887 13.95 -48.56 17.23
N ILE A 888 15.18 -49.00 16.94
CA ILE A 888 16.02 -48.44 15.87
C ILE A 888 15.43 -48.66 14.47
N GLN A 889 14.61 -49.70 14.26
CA GLN A 889 13.92 -49.91 12.98
C GLN A 889 12.81 -48.86 12.79
N ILE A 890 11.98 -48.61 13.82
CA ILE A 890 10.91 -47.60 13.78
C ILE A 890 11.49 -46.19 13.70
N ALA A 891 12.55 -45.91 14.46
CA ALA A 891 13.27 -44.63 14.47
C ALA A 891 13.92 -44.25 13.11
N ARG A 892 13.95 -45.19 12.15
CA ARG A 892 14.55 -45.02 10.80
C ARG A 892 13.54 -45.14 9.66
N TRP A 893 12.25 -45.30 9.92
CA TRP A 893 11.22 -45.36 8.87
C TRP A 893 11.17 -44.05 8.06
N LYS A 894 11.20 -44.18 6.73
CA LYS A 894 10.91 -43.09 5.79
C LYS A 894 9.40 -42.89 5.61
N PRO A 895 8.93 -41.77 5.03
CA PRO A 895 7.52 -41.60 4.65
C PRO A 895 6.97 -42.78 3.85
N GLU A 896 7.74 -43.29 2.88
CA GLU A 896 7.34 -44.48 2.09
C GLU A 896 7.14 -45.73 2.97
N ASP A 897 7.89 -45.87 4.06
CA ASP A 897 7.82 -47.04 4.94
C ASP A 897 6.65 -46.93 5.93
N ILE A 898 6.36 -45.71 6.42
CA ILE A 898 5.17 -45.43 7.21
C ILE A 898 3.92 -45.87 6.43
N GLU A 899 3.82 -45.52 5.16
CA GLU A 899 2.65 -45.85 4.31
C GLU A 899 2.55 -47.35 4.01
N LYS A 900 3.68 -48.03 3.73
CA LYS A 900 3.73 -49.49 3.56
C LYS A 900 3.35 -50.25 4.84
N ILE A 901 3.77 -49.77 6.02
CA ILE A 901 3.48 -50.41 7.30
C ILE A 901 2.05 -50.12 7.74
N ALA A 902 1.58 -48.87 7.63
CA ALA A 902 0.20 -48.47 7.89
C ALA A 902 -0.81 -49.32 7.10
N LYS A 903 -0.58 -49.49 5.78
CA LYS A 903 -1.41 -50.35 4.92
C LYS A 903 -1.39 -51.83 5.31
N LYS A 904 -0.36 -52.32 6.02
CA LYS A 904 -0.27 -53.69 6.57
C LYS A 904 -0.76 -53.80 8.03
N LEU A 905 -1.04 -52.68 8.68
CA LEU A 905 -1.62 -52.59 10.02
C LEU A 905 -3.12 -52.22 9.98
N GLU A 906 -3.72 -52.15 8.80
CA GLU A 906 -5.12 -51.72 8.58
C GLU A 906 -5.44 -50.39 9.31
N THR A 907 -4.46 -49.48 9.33
CA THR A 907 -4.46 -48.26 10.14
C THR A 907 -3.99 -47.07 9.28
N ASP A 908 -4.54 -45.87 9.49
CA ASP A 908 -4.15 -44.68 8.72
C ASP A 908 -2.65 -44.34 8.84
N PRO A 909 -1.95 -44.02 7.74
CA PRO A 909 -0.58 -43.49 7.79
C PRO A 909 -0.46 -42.20 8.62
N GLU A 910 -1.54 -41.41 8.67
CA GLU A 910 -1.63 -40.23 9.52
C GLU A 910 -1.62 -40.56 11.00
N ARG A 911 -2.14 -41.71 11.44
CA ARG A 911 -2.15 -42.07 12.87
C ARG A 911 -0.73 -42.24 13.42
N ILE A 912 0.14 -42.92 12.66
CA ILE A 912 1.58 -43.09 13.00
C ILE A 912 2.29 -41.73 13.07
N LYS A 913 1.90 -40.77 12.19
CA LYS A 913 2.41 -39.39 12.20
C LYS A 913 1.87 -38.58 13.39
N ARG A 914 0.56 -38.63 13.68
CA ARG A 914 -0.13 -37.95 14.79
C ARG A 914 0.36 -38.42 16.17
N GLU A 915 0.51 -39.73 16.34
CA GLU A 915 1.02 -40.36 17.57
C GLU A 915 2.56 -40.33 17.68
N LYS A 916 3.26 -39.73 16.69
CA LYS A 916 4.71 -39.46 16.70
C LYS A 916 5.62 -40.67 16.95
N TRP A 917 5.22 -41.88 16.51
CA TRP A 917 5.91 -43.14 16.85
C TRP A 917 7.43 -43.12 16.58
N ILE A 918 7.90 -42.42 15.54
CA ILE A 918 9.33 -42.29 15.20
C ILE A 918 10.10 -41.49 16.25
N ALA A 919 9.52 -40.41 16.78
CA ALA A 919 10.15 -39.58 17.80
C ALA A 919 10.21 -40.31 19.16
N ASP A 920 9.13 -41.01 19.51
CA ASP A 920 9.10 -41.86 20.71
C ASP A 920 10.02 -43.08 20.56
N ALA A 921 10.14 -43.68 19.38
CA ALA A 921 11.12 -44.75 19.12
C ALA A 921 12.56 -44.25 19.31
N LYS A 922 12.90 -43.05 18.83
CA LYS A 922 14.21 -42.42 19.10
C LYS A 922 14.44 -42.18 20.60
N LYS A 923 13.42 -41.74 21.32
CA LYS A 923 13.46 -41.51 22.78
C LYS A 923 13.66 -42.82 23.56
N GLN A 924 12.90 -43.87 23.24
CA GLN A 924 13.02 -45.19 23.85
C GLN A 924 14.37 -45.87 23.51
N HIS A 925 14.87 -45.69 22.29
CA HIS A 925 16.22 -46.14 21.91
C HIS A 925 17.30 -45.48 22.76
N TYR A 926 17.27 -44.15 22.88
CA TYR A 926 18.20 -43.40 23.73
C TYR A 926 18.11 -43.83 25.20
N GLN A 927 16.90 -44.07 25.72
CA GLN A 927 16.69 -44.54 27.09
C GLN A 927 17.17 -45.98 27.35
N LYS A 928 17.14 -46.88 26.35
CA LYS A 928 17.59 -48.28 26.50
C LYS A 928 19.08 -48.48 26.19
N TYR A 929 19.63 -47.73 25.22
CA TYR A 929 20.97 -47.97 24.67
C TYR A 929 21.96 -46.79 24.84
N GLY A 930 21.50 -45.61 25.29
CA GLY A 930 22.33 -44.40 25.42
C GLY A 930 22.71 -43.71 24.10
N GLU A 931 22.47 -44.37 22.96
CA GLU A 931 22.78 -43.87 21.62
C GLU A 931 21.69 -42.93 21.08
N ARG A 932 22.10 -41.74 20.62
CA ARG A 932 21.23 -40.71 20.02
C ARG A 932 21.18 -40.88 18.49
N LEU A 933 19.96 -41.00 17.94
CA LEU A 933 19.66 -41.28 16.53
C LEU A 933 19.08 -40.09 15.78
#